data_AF-A0A5B8MMH8-F1
#
_entry.id   AF-A0A5B8MMH8-F1
#
_cell.length_a   1.000
_cell.length_b   1.000
_cell.length_c   1.000
_cell.angle_alpha   90.00
_cell.angle_beta   90.00
_cell.angle_gamma   90.00
#
_symmetry.space_group_name_H-M   'P 1'
#
loop_
_entity.id
_entity.type
_entity.pdbx_description
1 polymer ?
#
loop_
_entity_poly.entity_id
_entity_poly.type
_entity_poly.pdbx_seq_one_letter_code
_entity_poly.pdbx_strand_id
1 'polypeptide(L)'
;MVVRTELLGAVEGSDALSTEDLRREVEEIRNEVDLREHARENGYQIVSMNAGEEPPLGATPVNAGEGELKYTNGDTYKGEIVNNLRHGKGRHLCSTGDYYDGSWRFDKREGHGSMVFASKLRYEGDWKDDKAHGHGVCYYPNGQRYEGEWEKDQKWGWGKLEIPVAEGEANVKWESYEGEWSNNAMDGRGRYTFVDGSYYEGEYKQGQRTKGKFVSSDESIEYTGGWKDNMRHGFGTFFQNGVQKYFGEWRKDLKHGRGKCEYSDGVAYDGDWVGDKMQGTGKWTFGGEKYEGGFGDNKREGDGTCTYDDGSRYQGAWKDGKRHGKGKHLFSNGDLYEGDWKDDERDGKGACKYHNGDRYQGEWKANRREGHGVCVFQDGTKYRGEWVGDKWVQSSADPEFTKVFGPGLAQGTAGAKTVFGIQAYDEDQNKRLCGGDAFCCTLEGPAEVHADVVDHGDGTYAIQYTAELSGDYELFITIGDDELVGSSPYQVKILPGKPCPKRCTVSGSGLRSARAGVVSEFYVEARDEHKNLCVGSAPDMKLGVSITSAAGAIEADVEPRQDGTFRCSYTPVQIGFYRIEISSGRDLIGSSPYSLEVEVSSREKAEEPVPDVIAKWGSIAQAEYAADGDSDGWDSEPEEKETAEEKYVREHPDVAVVDNLEDMWKVGRYQAEKKALERKEKERRLAELRQRLEKKYKNNV
;
A
#
# COMPACT_ATOMS: atom_id res chain seq x y z
N MET A 1 16.95 -61.32 26.28
CA MET A 1 18.08 -60.99 27.18
C MET A 1 17.74 -61.56 28.55
N VAL A 2 18.67 -62.31 29.17
CA VAL A 2 18.56 -63.02 30.47
C VAL A 2 17.65 -64.26 30.40
N VAL A 3 18.12 -65.52 30.37
CA VAL A 3 19.02 -66.21 31.31
C VAL A 3 20.01 -67.10 30.53
N ARG A 4 21.31 -66.94 30.74
CA ARG A 4 22.37 -67.77 30.14
C ARG A 4 23.57 -67.88 31.09
N THR A 5 23.53 -68.87 31.98
CA THR A 5 24.59 -69.37 32.88
C THR A 5 23.90 -70.48 33.68
N GLU A 6 24.26 -71.75 33.69
CA GLU A 6 25.54 -72.46 33.87
C GLU A 6 25.32 -73.90 33.41
N LEU A 7 26.30 -74.50 32.72
CA LEU A 7 26.66 -75.94 32.73
C LEU A 7 27.64 -76.22 31.57
N LEU A 8 28.86 -75.72 31.74
CA LEU A 8 30.04 -76.23 31.01
C LEU A 8 31.03 -76.68 32.08
N GLY A 9 30.92 -77.96 32.45
CA GLY A 9 31.78 -78.59 33.44
C GLY A 9 31.54 -80.09 33.50
N ALA A 10 32.42 -80.83 32.83
CA ALA A 10 32.69 -82.27 32.96
C ALA A 10 31.59 -83.26 32.53
N VAL A 11 31.75 -83.86 31.34
CA VAL A 11 31.88 -85.32 31.17
C VAL A 11 32.73 -85.57 29.91
N GLU A 12 33.98 -86.00 30.10
CA GLU A 12 34.72 -86.75 29.07
C GLU A 12 34.15 -88.18 29.03
N GLY A 13 33.71 -88.63 27.86
CA GLY A 13 33.33 -90.02 27.60
C GLY A 13 31.82 -90.29 27.53
N SER A 14 31.19 -89.96 26.41
CA SER A 14 30.05 -90.73 25.83
C SER A 14 29.79 -90.22 24.41
N ASP A 15 29.42 -91.13 23.51
CA ASP A 15 29.11 -90.85 22.11
C ASP A 15 28.09 -89.71 21.97
N ALA A 16 28.53 -88.55 21.47
CA ALA A 16 27.64 -87.43 21.19
C ALA A 16 26.81 -87.76 19.94
N LEU A 17 25.55 -88.15 20.15
CA LEU A 17 24.54 -88.35 19.10
C LEU A 17 24.46 -87.11 18.20
N SER A 18 24.35 -87.34 16.88
CA SER A 18 24.21 -86.25 15.91
C SER A 18 22.90 -85.48 16.14
N THR A 19 22.78 -84.26 15.64
CA THR A 19 21.52 -83.48 15.70
C THR A 19 20.35 -84.21 15.03
N GLU A 20 20.60 -85.10 14.08
CA GLU A 20 19.59 -85.96 13.45
C GLU A 20 19.23 -87.17 14.32
N ASP A 21 20.20 -87.78 15.01
CA ASP A 21 19.92 -88.88 15.94
C ASP A 21 19.19 -88.39 17.19
N LEU A 22 19.56 -87.22 17.73
CA LEU A 22 18.81 -86.56 18.81
C LEU A 22 17.39 -86.19 18.38
N ARG A 23 17.18 -85.76 17.12
CA ARG A 23 15.83 -85.54 16.58
C ARG A 23 15.05 -86.84 16.50
N ARG A 24 15.66 -87.93 16.00
CA ARG A 24 15.02 -89.25 15.92
C ARG A 24 14.64 -89.78 17.30
N GLU A 25 15.55 -89.67 18.27
CA GLU A 25 15.33 -90.12 19.65
C GLU A 25 14.27 -89.27 20.37
N VAL A 26 14.26 -87.94 20.15
CA VAL A 26 13.18 -87.06 20.62
C VAL A 26 11.84 -87.42 19.97
N GLU A 27 11.82 -87.75 18.68
CA GLU A 27 10.62 -88.18 17.95
C GLU A 27 10.10 -89.52 18.50
N GLU A 28 10.99 -90.50 18.76
CA GLU A 28 10.65 -91.80 19.35
C GLU A 28 10.08 -91.66 20.78
N ILE A 29 10.74 -90.88 21.63
CA ILE A 29 10.27 -90.59 23.00
C ILE A 29 8.93 -89.85 22.96
N ARG A 30 8.79 -88.89 22.06
CA ARG A 30 7.55 -88.15 21.86
C ARG A 30 6.43 -89.09 21.45
N ASN A 31 6.65 -89.94 20.44
CA ASN A 31 5.70 -90.97 20.01
C ASN A 31 5.30 -91.89 21.17
N GLU A 32 6.23 -92.32 22.03
CA GLU A 32 5.95 -93.17 23.19
C GLU A 32 5.11 -92.44 24.26
N VAL A 33 5.46 -91.19 24.60
CA VAL A 33 4.69 -90.36 25.55
C VAL A 33 3.27 -90.15 25.04
N ASP A 34 3.15 -89.83 23.76
CA ASP A 34 1.91 -89.53 23.09
C ASP A 34 0.99 -90.76 23.01
N LEU A 35 1.56 -91.92 22.73
CA LEU A 35 0.92 -93.23 22.83
C LEU A 35 0.34 -93.44 24.23
N ARG A 36 1.13 -93.18 25.28
CA ARG A 36 0.70 -93.34 26.69
C ARG A 36 -0.39 -92.35 27.08
N GLU A 37 -0.37 -91.13 26.55
CA GLU A 37 -1.42 -90.14 26.77
C GLU A 37 -2.73 -90.50 26.06
N HIS A 38 -2.66 -90.87 24.78
CA HIS A 38 -3.82 -91.34 24.02
C HIS A 38 -4.46 -92.58 24.67
N ALA A 39 -3.64 -93.49 25.18
CA ALA A 39 -4.11 -94.64 25.93
C ALA A 39 -4.84 -94.24 27.22
N ARG A 40 -4.30 -93.26 27.96
CA ARG A 40 -4.94 -92.69 29.16
C ARG A 40 -6.29 -92.07 28.83
N GLU A 41 -6.40 -91.30 27.75
CA GLU A 41 -7.65 -90.65 27.32
C GLU A 41 -8.72 -91.65 26.88
N ASN A 42 -8.32 -92.76 26.26
CA ASN A 42 -9.23 -93.78 25.75
C ASN A 42 -9.38 -94.99 26.70
N GLY A 43 -8.88 -94.88 27.94
CA GLY A 43 -9.15 -95.82 29.03
C GLY A 43 -8.35 -97.14 28.99
N TYR A 44 -7.21 -97.19 28.30
CA TYR A 44 -6.31 -98.35 28.28
C TYR A 44 -4.88 -98.00 28.76
N GLN A 45 -4.14 -98.98 29.27
CA GLN A 45 -2.75 -98.82 29.72
C GLN A 45 -1.78 -99.40 28.69
N ILE A 46 -0.66 -98.71 28.45
CA ILE A 46 0.43 -99.23 27.64
C ILE A 46 1.43 -99.93 28.56
N VAL A 47 1.71 -101.19 28.26
CA VAL A 47 2.71 -102.01 28.96
C VAL A 47 3.84 -102.29 27.96
N SER A 48 5.07 -101.87 28.27
CA SER A 48 6.23 -102.25 27.47
C SER A 48 6.56 -103.73 27.71
N MET A 49 6.74 -104.50 26.64
CA MET A 49 7.13 -105.92 26.71
C MET A 49 8.57 -106.09 26.23
N ASN A 50 9.34 -106.89 26.94
CA ASN A 50 10.60 -107.41 26.41
C ASN A 50 10.30 -108.51 25.38
N ALA A 51 11.15 -108.64 24.36
CA ALA A 51 10.98 -109.64 23.32
C ALA A 51 10.86 -111.05 23.91
N GLY A 52 9.66 -111.65 23.83
CA GLY A 52 9.38 -113.02 24.26
C GLY A 52 8.43 -113.23 25.45
N GLU A 53 7.89 -112.17 26.07
CA GLU A 53 6.86 -112.31 27.12
C GLU A 53 5.43 -112.36 26.53
N GLU A 54 4.56 -113.23 27.08
CA GLU A 54 3.14 -113.28 26.71
C GLU A 54 2.35 -112.12 27.32
N PRO A 55 1.38 -111.53 26.59
CA PRO A 55 0.64 -110.37 27.06
C PRO A 55 -0.27 -110.70 28.26
N PRO A 56 -0.39 -109.81 29.27
CA PRO A 56 -1.28 -110.03 30.41
C PRO A 56 -2.74 -110.15 29.95
N LEU A 57 -3.50 -111.05 30.58
CA LEU A 57 -4.90 -111.35 30.22
C LEU A 57 -5.75 -110.06 30.20
N GLY A 58 -6.22 -109.69 29.01
CA GLY A 58 -7.05 -108.51 28.76
C GLY A 58 -6.33 -107.34 28.07
N ALA A 59 -5.01 -107.41 27.87
CA ALA A 59 -4.26 -106.42 27.09
C ALA A 59 -4.29 -106.75 25.60
N THR A 60 -4.78 -105.81 24.77
CA THR A 60 -4.65 -105.87 23.31
C THR A 60 -3.24 -105.45 22.90
N PRO A 61 -2.50 -106.25 22.12
CA PRO A 61 -1.18 -105.86 21.64
C PRO A 61 -1.28 -104.60 20.78
N VAL A 62 -0.36 -103.66 20.99
CA VAL A 62 -0.24 -102.49 20.10
C VAL A 62 0.29 -102.99 18.77
N ASN A 63 -0.58 -103.11 17.77
CA ASN A 63 -0.17 -103.45 16.40
C ASN A 63 0.42 -102.19 15.77
N ALA A 64 1.74 -102.03 15.86
CA ALA A 64 2.51 -100.96 15.24
C ALA A 64 3.37 -101.51 14.10
N GLY A 65 3.27 -100.92 12.89
CA GLY A 65 4.08 -101.32 11.74
C GLY A 65 3.56 -100.74 10.41
N GLU A 66 4.27 -101.03 9.31
CA GLU A 66 3.78 -100.67 7.97
C GLU A 66 2.56 -101.52 7.57
N GLY A 67 1.55 -100.88 6.97
CA GLY A 67 0.40 -101.57 6.43
C GLY A 67 -0.44 -100.72 5.49
N GLU A 68 -1.58 -101.28 5.07
CA GLU A 68 -2.53 -100.65 4.17
C GLU A 68 -3.93 -100.66 4.79
N LEU A 69 -4.59 -99.50 4.89
CA LEU A 69 -5.98 -99.39 5.31
C LEU A 69 -6.84 -99.08 4.09
N LYS A 70 -7.97 -99.79 3.95
CA LYS A 70 -8.98 -99.54 2.92
C LYS A 70 -10.29 -99.21 3.62
N TYR A 71 -10.81 -98.01 3.36
CA TYR A 71 -12.01 -97.50 3.98
C TYR A 71 -13.24 -97.78 3.11
N THR A 72 -14.42 -97.85 3.73
CA THR A 72 -15.68 -98.16 3.03
C THR A 72 -16.13 -97.07 2.06
N ASN A 73 -15.65 -95.84 2.25
CA ASN A 73 -15.86 -94.71 1.34
C ASN A 73 -14.95 -94.76 0.10
N GLY A 74 -14.04 -95.73 0.00
CA GLY A 74 -13.10 -95.87 -1.11
C GLY A 74 -11.74 -95.19 -0.88
N ASP A 75 -11.51 -94.58 0.28
CA ASP A 75 -10.20 -94.04 0.63
C ASP A 75 -9.20 -95.17 0.89
N THR A 76 -7.93 -94.91 0.61
CA THR A 76 -6.84 -95.86 0.88
C THR A 76 -5.69 -95.16 1.60
N TYR A 77 -5.15 -95.81 2.61
CA TYR A 77 -3.92 -95.39 3.29
C TYR A 77 -2.85 -96.45 3.13
N LYS A 78 -1.60 -96.03 2.91
CA LYS A 78 -0.41 -96.88 2.95
C LYS A 78 0.69 -96.19 3.75
N GLY A 79 1.14 -96.81 4.83
CA GLY A 79 2.16 -96.25 5.70
C GLY A 79 2.21 -96.94 7.06
N GLU A 80 2.82 -96.28 8.03
CA GLU A 80 2.85 -96.73 9.41
C GLU A 80 1.44 -96.66 10.04
N ILE A 81 1.09 -97.67 10.84
CA ILE A 81 -0.23 -97.83 11.47
C ILE A 81 0.01 -98.22 12.92
N VAL A 82 -0.77 -97.65 13.83
CA VAL A 82 -0.82 -98.03 15.24
C VAL A 82 -2.28 -98.31 15.61
N ASN A 83 -2.61 -99.53 16.04
CA ASN A 83 -3.97 -99.92 16.44
C ASN A 83 -5.06 -99.59 15.39
N ASN A 84 -4.77 -99.86 14.11
CA ASN A 84 -5.62 -99.51 12.96
C ASN A 84 -5.84 -98.00 12.72
N LEU A 85 -5.10 -97.12 13.41
CA LEU A 85 -5.07 -95.68 13.17
C LEU A 85 -3.83 -95.31 12.36
N ARG A 86 -3.96 -94.31 11.47
CA ARG A 86 -2.81 -93.76 10.73
C ARG A 86 -1.83 -93.12 11.73
N HIS A 87 -0.55 -93.46 11.64
CA HIS A 87 0.49 -92.96 12.53
C HIS A 87 1.83 -92.93 11.79
N GLY A 88 2.83 -92.17 12.26
CA GLY A 88 4.15 -92.15 11.62
C GLY A 88 4.09 -91.62 10.18
N LYS A 89 4.91 -92.16 9.26
CA LYS A 89 4.89 -91.73 7.86
C LYS A 89 3.88 -92.53 7.04
N GLY A 90 3.10 -91.82 6.22
CA GLY A 90 2.17 -92.50 5.32
C GLY A 90 1.46 -91.63 4.32
N ARG A 91 0.91 -92.32 3.32
CA ARG A 91 0.21 -91.74 2.19
C ARG A 91 -1.27 -92.09 2.26
N HIS A 92 -2.12 -91.09 2.24
CA HIS A 92 -3.57 -91.22 2.19
C HIS A 92 -4.08 -90.70 0.85
N LEU A 93 -4.79 -91.54 0.12
CA LEU A 93 -5.50 -91.20 -1.11
C LEU A 93 -6.99 -91.25 -0.83
N CYS A 94 -7.64 -90.09 -0.89
CA CYS A 94 -9.08 -89.98 -0.74
C CYS A 94 -9.77 -90.34 -2.07
N SER A 95 -10.93 -90.98 -1.97
CA SER A 95 -11.87 -91.24 -3.08
C SER A 95 -12.31 -89.96 -3.80
N THR A 96 -12.26 -88.81 -3.13
CA THR A 96 -12.52 -87.47 -3.68
C THR A 96 -11.44 -86.99 -4.65
N GLY A 97 -10.27 -87.67 -4.68
CA GLY A 97 -9.09 -87.25 -5.43
C GLY A 97 -8.12 -86.39 -4.62
N ASP A 98 -8.40 -86.12 -3.34
CA ASP A 98 -7.45 -85.50 -2.43
C ASP A 98 -6.33 -86.50 -2.07
N TYR A 99 -5.13 -85.98 -1.84
CA TYR A 99 -3.93 -86.77 -1.64
C TYR A 99 -3.08 -86.15 -0.53
N TYR A 100 -2.73 -86.92 0.49
CA TYR A 100 -1.78 -86.52 1.53
C TYR A 100 -0.61 -87.50 1.58
N ASP A 101 0.60 -86.97 1.71
CA ASP A 101 1.83 -87.74 1.92
C ASP A 101 2.66 -87.04 3.00
N GLY A 102 2.78 -87.65 4.18
CA GLY A 102 3.46 -87.01 5.29
C GLY A 102 3.30 -87.73 6.62
N SER A 103 3.59 -87.00 7.69
CA SER A 103 3.50 -87.51 9.05
C SER A 103 2.06 -87.51 9.59
N TRP A 104 1.75 -88.52 10.38
CA TRP A 104 0.45 -88.77 11.02
C TRP A 104 0.65 -89.06 12.51
N ARG A 105 -0.31 -88.63 13.33
CA ARG A 105 -0.37 -88.94 14.76
C ARG A 105 -1.82 -89.21 15.16
N PHE A 106 -2.10 -90.47 15.48
CA PHE A 106 -3.42 -90.97 15.90
C PHE A 106 -4.55 -90.51 14.99
N ASP A 107 -4.39 -90.84 13.70
CA ASP A 107 -5.35 -90.56 12.63
C ASP A 107 -5.48 -89.08 12.21
N LYS A 108 -4.73 -88.18 12.84
CA LYS A 108 -4.61 -86.79 12.44
C LYS A 108 -3.29 -86.55 11.70
N ARG A 109 -3.28 -85.63 10.74
CA ARG A 109 -2.05 -85.12 10.14
C ARG A 109 -1.31 -84.26 11.16
N GLU A 110 -0.07 -84.62 11.45
CA GLU A 110 0.78 -83.93 12.42
C GLU A 110 2.26 -84.12 12.07
N GLY A 111 3.04 -83.04 12.10
CA GLY A 111 4.41 -83.02 11.58
C GLY A 111 4.46 -82.54 10.13
N HIS A 112 5.51 -82.89 9.38
CA HIS A 112 5.69 -82.38 8.03
C HIS A 112 4.98 -83.25 6.97
N GLY A 113 4.32 -82.62 6.00
CA GLY A 113 3.59 -83.34 4.96
C GLY A 113 3.13 -82.48 3.78
N SER A 114 2.79 -83.15 2.68
CA SER A 114 2.26 -82.57 1.45
C SER A 114 0.81 -82.99 1.23
N MET A 115 -0.09 -82.02 1.12
CA MET A 115 -1.49 -82.20 0.75
C MET A 115 -1.75 -81.62 -0.63
N VAL A 116 -2.29 -82.41 -1.54
CA VAL A 116 -2.81 -81.99 -2.85
C VAL A 116 -4.30 -82.23 -2.86
N PHE A 117 -5.08 -81.16 -2.92
CA PHE A 117 -6.53 -81.24 -3.01
C PHE A 117 -6.97 -81.46 -4.47
N ALA A 118 -8.14 -82.09 -4.65
CA ALA A 118 -8.77 -82.25 -5.96
C ALA A 118 -8.99 -80.89 -6.67
N SER A 119 -9.14 -79.82 -5.90
CA SER A 119 -9.23 -78.42 -6.36
C SER A 119 -7.93 -77.88 -6.98
N LYS A 120 -6.84 -78.65 -6.97
CA LYS A 120 -5.47 -78.26 -7.34
C LYS A 120 -4.75 -77.36 -6.34
N LEU A 121 -5.37 -77.02 -5.21
CA LEU A 121 -4.65 -76.42 -4.09
C LEU A 121 -3.63 -77.42 -3.56
N ARG A 122 -2.39 -76.98 -3.33
CA ARG A 122 -1.34 -77.81 -2.76
C ARG A 122 -0.72 -77.09 -1.57
N TYR A 123 -0.60 -77.78 -0.43
CA TYR A 123 0.13 -77.31 0.74
C TYR A 123 1.27 -78.28 1.06
N GLU A 124 2.45 -77.76 1.32
CA GLU A 124 3.63 -78.50 1.75
C GLU A 124 4.22 -77.81 2.98
N GLY A 125 4.22 -78.47 4.14
CA GLY A 125 4.74 -77.86 5.36
C GLY A 125 4.33 -78.59 6.61
N ASP A 126 4.37 -77.87 7.74
CA ASP A 126 4.01 -78.44 9.02
C ASP A 126 2.48 -78.53 9.19
N TRP A 127 2.05 -79.57 9.90
CA TRP A 127 0.67 -79.90 10.23
C TRP A 127 0.54 -80.10 11.73
N LYS A 128 -0.59 -79.68 12.28
CA LYS A 128 -0.98 -79.94 13.66
C LYS A 128 -2.48 -80.11 13.75
N ASP A 129 -2.93 -81.22 14.33
CA ASP A 129 -4.35 -81.53 14.49
C ASP A 129 -5.15 -81.39 13.17
N ASP A 130 -4.65 -81.98 12.08
CA ASP A 130 -5.24 -81.90 10.74
C ASP A 130 -5.26 -80.53 10.06
N LYS A 131 -4.61 -79.53 10.68
CA LYS A 131 -4.54 -78.16 10.16
C LYS A 131 -3.13 -77.78 9.76
N ALA A 132 -3.01 -76.96 8.72
CA ALA A 132 -1.75 -76.29 8.40
C ALA A 132 -1.31 -75.44 9.60
N HIS A 133 -0.06 -75.62 10.00
CA HIS A 133 0.56 -74.98 11.16
C HIS A 133 2.05 -74.77 10.89
N GLY A 134 2.77 -74.06 11.75
CA GLY A 134 4.23 -73.92 11.62
C GLY A 134 4.63 -73.25 10.30
N HIS A 135 5.64 -73.75 9.61
CA HIS A 135 6.08 -73.18 8.33
C HIS A 135 5.62 -74.04 7.15
N GLY A 136 5.19 -73.40 6.06
CA GLY A 136 4.73 -74.11 4.88
C GLY A 136 4.56 -73.26 3.64
N VAL A 137 4.49 -73.95 2.50
CA VAL A 137 4.28 -73.38 1.17
C VAL A 137 2.94 -73.85 0.62
N CYS A 138 2.07 -72.91 0.27
CA CYS A 138 0.80 -73.17 -0.39
C CYS A 138 0.82 -72.65 -1.84
N TYR A 139 0.45 -73.53 -2.77
CA TYR A 139 0.25 -73.24 -4.18
C TYR A 139 -1.25 -73.24 -4.45
N TYR A 140 -1.76 -72.09 -4.89
CA TYR A 140 -3.17 -71.89 -5.15
C TYR A 140 -3.51 -72.18 -6.62
N PRO A 141 -4.75 -72.61 -6.93
CA PRO A 141 -5.16 -72.92 -8.31
C PRO A 141 -5.07 -71.73 -9.28
N ASN A 142 -5.13 -70.50 -8.76
CA ASN A 142 -4.97 -69.26 -9.54
C ASN A 142 -3.49 -68.91 -9.81
N GLY A 143 -2.55 -69.77 -9.44
CA GLY A 143 -1.11 -69.56 -9.60
C GLY A 143 -0.45 -68.74 -8.50
N GLN A 144 -1.21 -68.26 -7.50
CA GLN A 144 -0.60 -67.61 -6.33
C GLN A 144 0.23 -68.62 -5.53
N ARG A 145 1.30 -68.13 -4.91
CA ARG A 145 2.16 -68.93 -4.04
C ARG A 145 2.35 -68.19 -2.72
N TYR A 146 2.05 -68.83 -1.61
CA TYR A 146 2.38 -68.30 -0.28
C TYR A 146 3.41 -69.19 0.40
N GLU A 147 4.44 -68.60 0.97
CA GLU A 147 5.47 -69.26 1.76
C GLU A 147 5.64 -68.51 3.07
N GLY A 148 5.41 -69.16 4.20
CA GLY A 148 5.52 -68.50 5.49
C GLY A 148 4.92 -69.31 6.63
N GLU A 149 4.62 -68.61 7.72
CA GLU A 149 4.02 -69.19 8.91
C GLU A 149 2.51 -69.40 8.79
N TRP A 150 2.01 -70.46 9.43
CA TRP A 150 0.61 -70.88 9.43
C TRP A 150 0.15 -71.15 10.86
N GLU A 151 -1.07 -70.73 11.16
CA GLU A 151 -1.75 -71.10 12.41
C GLU A 151 -3.20 -71.51 12.11
N LYS A 152 -3.52 -72.80 12.35
CA LYS A 152 -4.89 -73.34 12.25
C LYS A 152 -5.53 -73.06 10.87
N ASP A 153 -4.82 -73.42 9.80
CA ASP A 153 -5.20 -73.18 8.39
C ASP A 153 -5.19 -71.71 7.93
N GLN A 154 -4.65 -70.79 8.73
CA GLN A 154 -4.58 -69.38 8.40
C GLN A 154 -3.13 -68.93 8.24
N LYS A 155 -2.86 -68.04 7.28
CA LYS A 155 -1.58 -67.33 7.19
C LYS A 155 -1.37 -66.53 8.46
N TRP A 156 -0.19 -66.67 9.04
CA TRP A 156 0.18 -66.08 10.32
C TRP A 156 1.64 -65.63 10.27
N GLY A 157 2.10 -64.86 11.26
CA GLY A 157 3.52 -64.52 11.43
C GLY A 157 4.15 -63.92 10.18
N TRP A 158 5.41 -64.26 9.89
CA TRP A 158 6.08 -63.75 8.69
C TRP A 158 5.81 -64.64 7.47
N GLY A 159 5.57 -64.03 6.30
CA GLY A 159 5.42 -64.78 5.06
C GLY A 159 5.43 -63.94 3.79
N LYS A 160 5.74 -64.60 2.68
CA LYS A 160 5.78 -64.06 1.32
C LYS A 160 4.64 -64.62 0.48
N LEU A 161 3.81 -63.73 -0.08
CA LEU A 161 2.80 -64.04 -1.09
C LEU A 161 3.28 -63.53 -2.45
N GLU A 162 3.29 -64.41 -3.45
CA GLU A 162 3.59 -64.12 -4.85
C GLU A 162 2.30 -64.27 -5.66
N ILE A 163 1.94 -63.22 -6.41
CA ILE A 163 0.70 -63.11 -7.16
C ILE A 163 1.04 -62.97 -8.65
N PRO A 164 0.69 -63.94 -9.50
CA PRO A 164 0.91 -63.82 -10.93
C PRO A 164 -0.05 -62.81 -11.53
N VAL A 165 0.48 -61.90 -12.35
CA VAL A 165 -0.29 -60.96 -13.17
C VAL A 165 -0.04 -61.30 -14.63
N ALA A 166 -1.09 -61.72 -15.33
CA ALA A 166 -1.00 -62.20 -16.70
C ALA A 166 -0.94 -61.04 -17.71
N GLU A 167 0.13 -60.98 -18.51
CA GLU A 167 0.22 -60.23 -19.77
C GLU A 167 0.57 -61.20 -20.92
N GLY A 168 -0.42 -61.95 -21.40
CA GLY A 168 -0.23 -62.90 -22.50
C GLY A 168 0.57 -64.17 -22.16
N GLU A 169 0.69 -65.07 -23.13
CA GLU A 169 1.15 -66.46 -22.93
C GLU A 169 2.67 -66.61 -22.71
N ALA A 170 3.47 -65.54 -22.80
CA ALA A 170 4.94 -65.64 -22.84
C ALA A 170 5.69 -64.95 -21.67
N ASN A 171 5.08 -64.03 -20.92
CA ASN A 171 5.75 -63.27 -19.86
C ASN A 171 4.83 -63.08 -18.64
N VAL A 172 4.84 -64.02 -17.70
CA VAL A 172 4.14 -63.85 -16.41
C VAL A 172 4.94 -62.87 -15.55
N LYS A 173 4.35 -61.73 -15.21
CA LYS A 173 4.89 -60.80 -14.21
C LYS A 173 4.31 -61.13 -12.84
N TRP A 174 4.98 -60.69 -11.78
CA TRP A 174 4.61 -61.04 -10.41
C TRP A 174 4.50 -59.79 -9.57
N GLU A 175 3.43 -59.69 -8.78
CA GLU A 175 3.40 -58.86 -7.59
C GLU A 175 3.79 -59.71 -6.39
N SER A 176 4.33 -59.09 -5.36
CA SER A 176 4.64 -59.81 -4.13
C SER A 176 4.40 -58.98 -2.89
N TYR A 177 3.89 -59.61 -1.85
CA TYR A 177 3.92 -59.09 -0.49
C TYR A 177 4.85 -59.95 0.36
N GLU A 178 5.73 -59.33 1.13
CA GLU A 178 6.55 -59.99 2.14
C GLU A 178 6.44 -59.24 3.45
N GLY A 179 5.98 -59.90 4.52
CA GLY A 179 5.78 -59.26 5.81
C GLY A 179 4.91 -60.05 6.77
N GLU A 180 4.37 -59.35 7.76
CA GLU A 180 3.55 -59.90 8.84
C GLU A 180 2.10 -60.17 8.40
N TRP A 181 1.58 -61.33 8.82
CA TRP A 181 0.24 -61.83 8.57
C TRP A 181 -0.48 -62.14 9.88
N SER A 182 -1.77 -61.85 9.93
CA SER A 182 -2.67 -62.33 10.98
C SER A 182 -4.04 -62.64 10.40
N ASN A 183 -4.59 -63.81 10.74
CA ASN A 183 -5.92 -64.25 10.29
C ASN A 183 -6.12 -64.12 8.77
N ASN A 184 -5.13 -64.56 7.96
CA ASN A 184 -5.13 -64.44 6.49
C ASN A 184 -5.02 -63.00 5.92
N ALA A 185 -4.85 -61.98 6.74
CA ALA A 185 -4.68 -60.60 6.30
C ALA A 185 -3.25 -60.09 6.55
N MET A 186 -2.77 -59.19 5.67
CA MET A 186 -1.54 -58.44 5.92
C MET A 186 -1.76 -57.54 7.15
N ASP A 187 -1.02 -57.76 8.23
CA ASP A 187 -1.23 -57.08 9.52
C ASP A 187 0.09 -56.99 10.27
N GLY A 188 0.61 -55.78 10.47
CA GLY A 188 1.98 -55.53 10.92
C GLY A 188 2.84 -54.89 9.81
N ARG A 189 4.16 -55.11 9.82
CA ARG A 189 5.07 -54.53 8.84
C ARG A 189 5.24 -55.43 7.62
N GLY A 190 5.33 -54.83 6.44
CA GLY A 190 5.66 -55.57 5.23
C GLY A 190 5.99 -54.68 4.05
N ARG A 191 6.46 -55.32 2.98
CA ARG A 191 6.75 -54.71 1.69
C ARG A 191 5.87 -55.34 0.61
N TYR A 192 5.17 -54.50 -0.13
CA TYR A 192 4.44 -54.86 -1.34
C TYR A 192 5.18 -54.32 -2.55
N THR A 193 5.61 -55.21 -3.44
CA THR A 193 6.25 -54.89 -4.72
C THR A 193 5.25 -55.11 -5.84
N PHE A 194 5.02 -54.07 -6.65
CA PHE A 194 4.08 -54.10 -7.76
C PHE A 194 4.73 -54.61 -9.04
N VAL A 195 3.91 -54.91 -10.04
CA VAL A 195 4.33 -55.43 -11.35
C VAL A 195 5.36 -54.52 -12.04
N ASP A 196 5.21 -53.21 -11.90
CA ASP A 196 6.07 -52.23 -12.55
C ASP A 196 7.44 -52.06 -11.84
N GLY A 197 7.66 -52.71 -10.69
CA GLY A 197 8.85 -52.59 -9.86
C GLY A 197 8.76 -51.50 -8.78
N SER A 198 7.70 -50.71 -8.76
CA SER A 198 7.42 -49.81 -7.63
C SER A 198 7.14 -50.64 -6.38
N TYR A 199 7.29 -50.04 -5.21
CA TYR A 199 6.99 -50.74 -3.96
C TYR A 199 6.47 -49.81 -2.89
N TYR A 200 5.65 -50.38 -2.00
CA TYR A 200 5.31 -49.79 -0.71
C TYR A 200 5.95 -50.63 0.39
N GLU A 201 6.52 -49.99 1.40
CA GLU A 201 7.06 -50.62 2.59
C GLU A 201 6.54 -49.89 3.83
N GLY A 202 5.88 -50.61 4.72
CA GLY A 202 5.30 -49.99 5.91
C GLY A 202 4.34 -50.87 6.68
N GLU A 203 3.51 -50.21 7.48
CA GLU A 203 2.50 -50.81 8.34
C GLU A 203 1.22 -51.11 7.56
N TYR A 204 0.64 -52.26 7.88
CA TYR A 204 -0.62 -52.78 7.42
C TYR A 204 -1.52 -53.09 8.60
N LYS A 205 -2.83 -52.91 8.42
CA LYS A 205 -3.85 -53.36 9.35
C LYS A 205 -5.01 -53.95 8.56
N GLN A 206 -5.27 -55.24 8.75
CA GLN A 206 -6.34 -55.96 8.05
C GLN A 206 -6.28 -55.75 6.51
N GLY A 207 -5.08 -55.87 5.94
CA GLY A 207 -4.84 -55.72 4.51
C GLY A 207 -4.68 -54.28 4.02
N GLN A 208 -4.97 -53.27 4.85
CA GLN A 208 -4.90 -51.86 4.46
C GLN A 208 -3.60 -51.21 4.91
N ARG A 209 -2.99 -50.41 4.03
CA ARG A 209 -1.83 -49.57 4.34
C ARG A 209 -2.23 -48.47 5.32
N THR A 210 -1.44 -48.27 6.37
CA THR A 210 -1.69 -47.23 7.38
C THR A 210 -0.58 -46.19 7.46
N LYS A 211 0.69 -46.60 7.34
CA LYS A 211 1.86 -45.71 7.39
C LYS A 211 3.06 -46.37 6.74
N GLY A 212 3.72 -45.70 5.81
CA GLY A 212 4.85 -46.29 5.11
C GLY A 212 5.46 -45.41 4.04
N LYS A 213 6.46 -45.98 3.37
CA LYS A 213 7.19 -45.40 2.26
C LYS A 213 6.75 -46.06 0.95
N PHE A 214 6.39 -45.27 -0.04
CA PHE A 214 6.20 -45.69 -1.42
C PHE A 214 7.33 -45.13 -2.28
N VAL A 215 7.83 -45.94 -3.21
CA VAL A 215 8.86 -45.56 -4.18
C VAL A 215 8.43 -46.06 -5.56
N SER A 216 8.46 -45.19 -6.58
CA SER A 216 8.23 -45.58 -7.97
C SER A 216 9.36 -46.46 -8.51
N SER A 217 9.10 -47.18 -9.60
CA SER A 217 10.07 -48.12 -10.17
C SER A 217 11.36 -47.47 -10.70
N ASP A 218 11.28 -46.19 -11.08
CA ASP A 218 12.40 -45.36 -11.53
C ASP A 218 12.99 -44.50 -10.39
N GLU A 219 12.53 -44.68 -9.16
CA GLU A 219 12.90 -43.89 -7.97
C GLU A 219 12.64 -42.38 -8.10
N SER A 220 11.90 -41.95 -9.13
CA SER A 220 11.60 -40.53 -9.36
C SER A 220 10.56 -39.98 -8.37
N ILE A 221 9.71 -40.84 -7.81
CA ILE A 221 8.68 -40.48 -6.83
C ILE A 221 8.92 -41.25 -5.54
N GLU A 222 9.00 -40.51 -4.43
CA GLU A 222 9.00 -41.07 -3.09
C GLU A 222 7.90 -40.40 -2.24
N TYR A 223 7.14 -41.19 -1.51
CA TYR A 223 6.24 -40.70 -0.46
C TYR A 223 6.50 -41.46 0.84
N THR A 224 6.72 -40.75 1.94
CA THR A 224 6.80 -41.34 3.28
C THR A 224 5.78 -40.66 4.18
N GLY A 225 4.76 -41.39 4.65
CA GLY A 225 3.70 -40.79 5.45
C GLY A 225 2.55 -41.74 5.77
N GLY A 226 1.42 -41.16 6.15
CA GLY A 226 0.19 -41.90 6.43
C GLY A 226 -0.57 -42.30 5.17
N TRP A 227 -1.32 -43.40 5.30
CA TRP A 227 -2.12 -43.98 4.23
C TRP A 227 -3.51 -44.31 4.76
N LYS A 228 -4.52 -44.16 3.89
CA LYS A 228 -5.89 -44.56 4.15
C LYS A 228 -6.59 -44.87 2.84
N ASP A 229 -7.29 -46.01 2.77
CA ASP A 229 -8.00 -46.45 1.56
C ASP A 229 -7.09 -46.45 0.30
N ASN A 230 -5.82 -46.88 0.47
CA ASN A 230 -4.75 -46.86 -0.54
C ASN A 230 -4.35 -45.47 -1.09
N MET A 231 -4.79 -44.38 -0.45
CA MET A 231 -4.42 -43.01 -0.78
C MET A 231 -3.54 -42.41 0.32
N ARG A 232 -2.68 -41.44 -0.04
CA ARG A 232 -1.91 -40.63 0.92
C ARG A 232 -2.88 -39.86 1.82
N HIS A 233 -2.66 -39.94 3.13
CA HIS A 233 -3.55 -39.36 4.14
C HIS A 233 -2.82 -39.03 5.44
N GLY A 234 -3.15 -37.89 6.07
CA GLY A 234 -2.44 -37.41 7.25
C GLY A 234 -1.08 -36.80 6.89
N PHE A 235 -0.15 -36.75 7.85
CA PHE A 235 1.16 -36.14 7.62
C PHE A 235 2.08 -37.03 6.77
N GLY A 236 2.80 -36.42 5.83
CA GLY A 236 3.80 -37.11 5.03
C GLY A 236 4.71 -36.19 4.23
N THR A 237 5.85 -36.76 3.82
CA THR A 237 6.82 -36.15 2.92
C THR A 237 6.65 -36.77 1.54
N PHE A 238 6.53 -35.93 0.52
CA PHE A 238 6.51 -36.31 -0.88
C PHE A 238 7.69 -35.68 -1.60
N PHE A 239 8.36 -36.47 -2.41
CA PHE A 239 9.47 -36.05 -3.24
C PHE A 239 9.21 -36.53 -4.66
N GLN A 240 9.37 -35.62 -5.61
CA GLN A 240 9.33 -35.91 -7.03
C GLN A 240 10.59 -35.31 -7.66
N ASN A 241 11.49 -36.17 -8.11
CA ASN A 241 12.81 -35.82 -8.57
C ASN A 241 12.75 -34.76 -9.68
N GLY A 242 13.47 -33.66 -9.49
CA GLY A 242 13.51 -32.53 -10.44
C GLY A 242 12.21 -31.73 -10.54
N VAL A 243 11.19 -31.98 -9.72
CA VAL A 243 9.88 -31.30 -9.80
C VAL A 243 9.52 -30.61 -8.50
N GLN A 244 9.38 -31.36 -7.41
CA GLN A 244 8.89 -30.79 -6.15
C GLN A 244 9.26 -31.62 -4.92
N LYS A 245 9.29 -30.94 -3.78
CA LYS A 245 9.33 -31.55 -2.45
C LYS A 245 8.24 -30.94 -1.60
N TYR A 246 7.35 -31.78 -1.06
CA TYR A 246 6.28 -31.36 -0.16
C TYR A 246 6.40 -32.06 1.19
N PHE A 247 6.20 -31.32 2.26
CA PHE A 247 6.11 -31.82 3.63
C PHE A 247 4.87 -31.21 4.27
N GLY A 248 3.90 -32.04 4.66
CA GLY A 248 2.68 -31.53 5.26
C GLY A 248 1.57 -32.55 5.33
N GLU A 249 0.35 -32.06 5.55
CA GLU A 249 -0.84 -32.92 5.60
C GLU A 249 -1.35 -33.28 4.20
N TRP A 250 -1.96 -34.46 4.12
CA TRP A 250 -2.56 -35.04 2.93
C TRP A 250 -3.98 -35.48 3.26
N ARG A 251 -4.88 -35.35 2.29
CA ARG A 251 -6.24 -35.88 2.38
C ARG A 251 -6.66 -36.43 1.02
N LYS A 252 -6.78 -37.75 0.93
CA LYS A 252 -7.19 -38.45 -0.30
C LYS A 252 -6.30 -38.07 -1.49
N ASP A 253 -4.99 -38.26 -1.32
CA ASP A 253 -3.94 -37.94 -2.30
C ASP A 253 -3.73 -36.47 -2.66
N LEU A 254 -4.45 -35.53 -2.03
CA LEU A 254 -4.27 -34.09 -2.24
C LEU A 254 -3.58 -33.46 -1.04
N LYS A 255 -2.70 -32.48 -1.27
CA LYS A 255 -2.14 -31.60 -0.23
C LYS A 255 -3.30 -30.90 0.49
N HIS A 256 -3.25 -30.93 1.81
CA HIS A 256 -4.29 -30.37 2.67
C HIS A 256 -3.65 -29.84 3.95
N GLY A 257 -4.38 -29.07 4.77
CA GLY A 257 -3.91 -28.62 6.09
C GLY A 257 -2.63 -27.78 6.01
N ARG A 258 -1.76 -27.87 7.01
CA ARG A 258 -0.45 -27.17 7.00
C ARG A 258 0.57 -27.94 6.18
N GLY A 259 1.32 -27.23 5.35
CA GLY A 259 2.41 -27.85 4.59
C GLY A 259 3.36 -26.86 3.93
N LYS A 260 4.56 -27.33 3.66
CA LYS A 260 5.60 -26.64 2.91
C LYS A 260 5.87 -27.36 1.59
N CYS A 261 5.88 -26.64 0.49
CA CYS A 261 6.24 -27.13 -0.83
C CYS A 261 7.37 -26.30 -1.43
N GLU A 262 8.37 -26.95 -2.00
CA GLU A 262 9.45 -26.36 -2.78
C GLU A 262 9.39 -26.96 -4.19
N TYR A 263 9.35 -26.13 -5.22
CA TYR A 263 9.28 -26.53 -6.63
C TYR A 263 10.62 -26.26 -7.33
N SER A 264 10.91 -27.01 -8.38
CA SER A 264 12.18 -26.88 -9.12
C SER A 264 12.29 -25.60 -9.95
N ASP A 265 11.17 -24.90 -10.20
CA ASP A 265 11.13 -23.58 -10.81
C ASP A 265 11.55 -22.44 -9.85
N GLY A 266 11.83 -22.75 -8.59
CA GLY A 266 12.24 -21.81 -7.55
C GLY A 266 11.08 -21.28 -6.70
N VAL A 267 9.84 -21.66 -6.99
CA VAL A 267 8.69 -21.34 -6.12
C VAL A 267 8.79 -22.16 -4.83
N ALA A 268 8.61 -21.50 -3.68
CA ALA A 268 8.37 -22.17 -2.42
C ALA A 268 7.16 -21.56 -1.70
N TYR A 269 6.39 -22.41 -1.03
CA TYR A 269 5.23 -22.03 -0.23
C TYR A 269 5.22 -22.77 1.10
N ASP A 270 5.01 -22.07 2.20
CA ASP A 270 4.84 -22.60 3.55
C ASP A 270 3.56 -22.01 4.15
N GLY A 271 2.49 -22.79 4.22
CA GLY A 271 1.17 -22.27 4.60
C GLY A 271 0.06 -23.32 4.60
N ASP A 272 -1.18 -22.83 4.52
CA ASP A 272 -2.36 -23.70 4.47
C ASP A 272 -2.66 -24.18 3.03
N TRP A 273 -3.17 -25.40 2.93
CA TRP A 273 -3.51 -26.08 1.69
C TRP A 273 -4.93 -26.64 1.75
N VAL A 274 -5.66 -26.53 0.64
CA VAL A 274 -6.96 -27.18 0.47
C VAL A 274 -7.04 -27.78 -0.93
N GLY A 275 -6.83 -29.10 -1.03
CA GLY A 275 -7.04 -29.82 -2.28
C GLY A 275 -6.02 -29.42 -3.34
N ASP A 276 -4.73 -29.53 -3.01
CA ASP A 276 -3.59 -29.09 -3.84
C ASP A 276 -3.47 -27.59 -4.13
N LYS A 277 -4.38 -26.77 -3.58
CA LYS A 277 -4.32 -25.31 -3.72
C LYS A 277 -3.81 -24.63 -2.45
N MET A 278 -2.96 -23.62 -2.62
CA MET A 278 -2.60 -22.67 -1.57
C MET A 278 -3.87 -21.91 -1.15
N GLN A 279 -4.16 -21.94 0.14
CA GLN A 279 -5.36 -21.35 0.75
C GLN A 279 -4.97 -20.77 2.11
N GLY A 280 -5.82 -19.95 2.72
CA GLY A 280 -5.62 -19.51 4.09
C GLY A 280 -4.44 -18.56 4.20
N THR A 281 -3.49 -18.82 5.09
CA THR A 281 -2.30 -17.99 5.30
C THR A 281 -1.03 -18.73 4.96
N GLY A 282 -0.06 -18.04 4.37
CA GLY A 282 1.21 -18.64 4.02
C GLY A 282 2.31 -17.65 3.67
N LYS A 283 3.51 -18.21 3.56
CA LYS A 283 4.72 -17.56 3.06
C LYS A 283 5.02 -18.13 1.69
N TRP A 284 5.11 -17.28 0.69
CA TRP A 284 5.44 -17.62 -0.68
C TRP A 284 6.72 -16.92 -1.09
N THR A 285 7.60 -17.61 -1.81
CA THR A 285 8.83 -17.03 -2.36
C THR A 285 9.04 -17.49 -3.78
N PHE A 286 9.54 -16.59 -4.64
CA PHE A 286 9.97 -16.90 -6.00
C PHE A 286 11.09 -15.93 -6.38
N GLY A 287 12.26 -16.45 -6.75
CA GLY A 287 13.43 -15.58 -6.92
C GLY A 287 13.81 -14.87 -5.61
N GLY A 288 13.90 -13.55 -5.63
CA GLY A 288 14.05 -12.72 -4.42
C GLY A 288 12.73 -12.18 -3.87
N GLU A 289 11.61 -12.34 -4.60
CA GLU A 289 10.29 -11.92 -4.15
C GLU A 289 9.79 -12.79 -3.01
N LYS A 290 9.18 -12.15 -2.01
CA LYS A 290 8.63 -12.78 -0.83
C LYS A 290 7.26 -12.21 -0.53
N TYR A 291 6.29 -13.07 -0.27
CA TYR A 291 4.95 -12.68 0.16
C TYR A 291 4.59 -13.43 1.44
N GLU A 292 4.04 -12.71 2.41
CA GLU A 292 3.47 -13.27 3.64
C GLU A 292 2.08 -12.68 3.84
N GLY A 293 1.05 -13.53 3.81
CA GLY A 293 -0.33 -13.07 3.86
C GLY A 293 -1.33 -14.15 3.48
N GLY A 294 -2.53 -13.70 3.08
CA GLY A 294 -3.62 -14.57 2.71
C GLY A 294 -3.55 -15.13 1.27
N PHE A 295 -4.12 -16.31 1.08
CA PHE A 295 -4.24 -17.01 -0.19
C PHE A 295 -5.66 -17.55 -0.39
N GLY A 296 -6.17 -17.42 -1.61
CA GLY A 296 -7.41 -18.05 -2.09
C GLY A 296 -7.19 -18.63 -3.48
N ASP A 297 -7.44 -19.93 -3.65
CA ASP A 297 -7.30 -20.64 -4.94
C ASP A 297 -5.96 -20.35 -5.65
N ASN A 298 -4.83 -20.50 -4.94
CA ASN A 298 -3.47 -20.21 -5.42
C ASN A 298 -3.13 -18.72 -5.69
N LYS A 299 -4.03 -17.79 -5.38
CA LYS A 299 -3.78 -16.35 -5.56
C LYS A 299 -3.65 -15.65 -4.21
N ARG A 300 -2.85 -14.58 -4.17
CA ARG A 300 -2.78 -13.67 -3.02
C ARG A 300 -4.16 -13.03 -2.80
N GLU A 301 -4.67 -13.08 -1.58
CA GLU A 301 -6.03 -12.66 -1.22
C GLU A 301 -6.04 -12.12 0.22
N GLY A 302 -6.84 -11.10 0.51
CA GLY A 302 -6.91 -10.49 1.83
C GLY A 302 -5.64 -9.69 2.18
N ASP A 303 -5.31 -9.54 3.45
CA ASP A 303 -4.15 -8.74 3.88
C ASP A 303 -2.82 -9.51 3.73
N GLY A 304 -1.79 -8.81 3.25
CA GLY A 304 -0.46 -9.40 3.12
C GLY A 304 0.64 -8.38 2.86
N THR A 305 1.88 -8.81 3.13
CA THR A 305 3.10 -8.06 2.85
C THR A 305 3.86 -8.74 1.73
N CYS A 306 4.22 -7.99 0.69
CA CYS A 306 5.10 -8.43 -0.39
C CYS A 306 6.37 -7.59 -0.41
N THR A 307 7.53 -8.23 -0.44
CA THR A 307 8.83 -7.63 -0.76
C THR A 307 9.24 -8.11 -2.14
N TYR A 308 9.60 -7.19 -3.02
CA TYR A 308 9.94 -7.48 -4.42
C TYR A 308 11.46 -7.53 -4.63
N ASP A 309 11.88 -8.04 -5.80
CA ASP A 309 13.29 -8.18 -6.18
C ASP A 309 14.05 -6.84 -6.21
N ASP A 310 13.37 -5.75 -6.54
CA ASP A 310 13.94 -4.39 -6.59
C ASP A 310 14.10 -3.76 -5.19
N GLY A 311 13.72 -4.48 -4.13
CA GLY A 311 13.74 -4.01 -2.74
C GLY A 311 12.50 -3.20 -2.33
N SER A 312 11.58 -2.93 -3.27
CA SER A 312 10.30 -2.32 -2.92
C SER A 312 9.46 -3.26 -2.04
N ARG A 313 8.53 -2.67 -1.27
CA ARG A 313 7.71 -3.40 -0.30
C ARG A 313 6.29 -2.86 -0.25
N TYR A 314 5.33 -3.73 -0.51
CA TYR A 314 3.90 -3.46 -0.32
C TYR A 314 3.37 -4.16 0.94
N GLN A 315 2.50 -3.49 1.69
CA GLN A 315 1.73 -4.05 2.80
C GLN A 315 0.29 -3.54 2.70
N GLY A 316 -0.67 -4.43 2.55
CA GLY A 316 -2.08 -4.06 2.44
C GLY A 316 -2.94 -5.18 1.91
N ALA A 317 -4.13 -4.83 1.45
CA ALA A 317 -5.09 -5.77 0.92
C ALA A 317 -4.74 -6.23 -0.51
N TRP A 318 -5.16 -7.44 -0.82
CA TRP A 318 -4.97 -8.18 -2.07
C TRP A 318 -6.28 -8.80 -2.50
N LYS A 319 -6.49 -8.87 -3.82
CA LYS A 319 -7.62 -9.55 -4.43
C LYS A 319 -7.19 -10.15 -5.77
N ASP A 320 -7.49 -11.42 -5.99
CA ASP A 320 -7.16 -12.12 -7.24
C ASP A 320 -5.67 -12.01 -7.64
N GLY A 321 -4.77 -11.96 -6.65
CA GLY A 321 -3.34 -11.86 -6.88
C GLY A 321 -2.81 -10.43 -7.08
N LYS A 322 -3.68 -9.42 -7.08
CA LYS A 322 -3.36 -8.00 -7.30
C LYS A 322 -3.55 -7.17 -6.04
N ARG A 323 -2.78 -6.09 -5.89
CA ARG A 323 -2.99 -5.10 -4.82
C ARG A 323 -4.35 -4.44 -5.00
N HIS A 324 -5.13 -4.40 -3.92
CA HIS A 324 -6.50 -3.92 -3.95
C HIS A 324 -6.90 -3.37 -2.57
N GLY A 325 -7.83 -2.42 -2.48
CA GLY A 325 -8.25 -1.86 -1.20
C GLY A 325 -7.17 -0.96 -0.58
N LYS A 326 -7.04 -0.94 0.74
CA LYS A 326 -6.05 -0.08 1.42
C LYS A 326 -4.69 -0.75 1.45
N GLY A 327 -3.64 0.03 1.18
CA GLY A 327 -2.27 -0.47 1.24
C GLY A 327 -1.21 0.62 1.25
N LYS A 328 -0.03 0.22 1.71
CA LYS A 328 1.18 1.03 1.83
C LYS A 328 2.29 0.42 0.99
N HIS A 329 2.93 1.21 0.14
CA HIS A 329 4.00 0.79 -0.75
C HIS A 329 5.23 1.70 -0.58
N LEU A 330 6.34 1.13 -0.13
CA LEU A 330 7.67 1.72 -0.22
C LEU A 330 8.31 1.29 -1.53
N PHE A 331 8.49 2.21 -2.47
CA PHE A 331 9.12 1.95 -3.76
C PHE A 331 10.65 1.89 -3.63
N SER A 332 11.30 1.26 -4.61
CA SER A 332 12.75 1.09 -4.66
C SER A 332 13.53 2.41 -4.77
N ASN A 333 12.90 3.46 -5.33
CA ASN A 333 13.44 4.81 -5.36
C ASN A 333 13.32 5.56 -4.01
N GLY A 334 12.65 4.99 -3.00
CA GLY A 334 12.42 5.60 -1.70
C GLY A 334 11.09 6.35 -1.56
N ASP A 335 10.27 6.42 -2.61
CA ASP A 335 8.92 6.96 -2.52
C ASP A 335 8.05 6.08 -1.61
N LEU A 336 7.14 6.69 -0.86
CA LEU A 336 6.22 5.99 0.01
C LEU A 336 4.79 6.40 -0.30
N TYR A 337 3.98 5.47 -0.78
CA TYR A 337 2.54 5.65 -0.98
C TYR A 337 1.75 4.93 0.11
N GLU A 338 0.67 5.56 0.58
CA GLU A 338 -0.31 4.97 1.50
C GLU A 338 -1.72 5.41 1.08
N GLY A 339 -2.57 4.46 0.67
CA GLY A 339 -3.87 4.81 0.09
C GLY A 339 -4.64 3.65 -0.52
N ASP A 340 -5.59 3.99 -1.38
CA ASP A 340 -6.44 3.06 -2.13
C ASP A 340 -5.72 2.49 -3.36
N TRP A 341 -5.88 1.18 -3.53
CA TRP A 341 -5.38 0.39 -4.63
C TRP A 341 -6.53 -0.30 -5.35
N LYS A 342 -6.42 -0.42 -6.66
CA LYS A 342 -7.32 -1.20 -7.49
C LYS A 342 -6.52 -1.87 -8.59
N ASP A 343 -6.55 -3.19 -8.61
CA ASP A 343 -5.96 -4.02 -9.67
C ASP A 343 -4.49 -3.67 -9.97
N ASP A 344 -3.68 -3.54 -8.91
CA ASP A 344 -2.27 -3.12 -8.93
C ASP A 344 -2.00 -1.64 -9.22
N GLU A 345 -3.02 -0.81 -9.32
CA GLU A 345 -2.88 0.63 -9.56
C GLU A 345 -3.30 1.45 -8.33
N ARG A 346 -2.62 2.58 -8.09
CA ARG A 346 -3.12 3.60 -7.16
C ARG A 346 -4.38 4.22 -7.76
N ASP A 347 -5.53 4.00 -7.12
CA ASP A 347 -6.85 4.42 -7.61
C ASP A 347 -7.78 4.66 -6.42
N GLY A 348 -8.27 5.89 -6.25
CA GLY A 348 -9.00 6.34 -5.07
C GLY A 348 -8.19 7.35 -4.26
N LYS A 349 -8.30 7.34 -2.94
CA LYS A 349 -7.65 8.34 -2.07
C LYS A 349 -6.32 7.83 -1.54
N GLY A 350 -5.28 8.66 -1.57
CA GLY A 350 -3.99 8.29 -1.02
C GLY A 350 -3.03 9.44 -0.81
N ALA A 351 -2.01 9.19 -0.01
CA ALA A 351 -0.89 10.08 0.25
C ALA A 351 0.40 9.47 -0.31
N CYS A 352 1.23 10.28 -0.96
CA CYS A 352 2.56 9.90 -1.43
C CYS A 352 3.60 10.86 -0.84
N LYS A 353 4.62 10.31 -0.19
CA LYS A 353 5.83 11.04 0.22
C LYS A 353 6.93 10.65 -0.76
N TYR A 354 7.37 11.60 -1.57
CA TYR A 354 8.38 11.38 -2.59
C TYR A 354 9.78 11.48 -2.00
N HIS A 355 10.74 10.77 -2.60
CA HIS A 355 12.14 10.78 -2.23
C HIS A 355 12.77 12.18 -2.35
N ASN A 356 12.31 12.98 -3.34
CA ASN A 356 12.76 14.37 -3.52
C ASN A 356 12.31 15.31 -2.38
N GLY A 357 11.46 14.85 -1.45
CA GLY A 357 10.95 15.63 -0.32
C GLY A 357 9.51 16.12 -0.51
N ASP A 358 9.00 16.11 -1.74
CA ASP A 358 7.63 16.49 -2.04
C ASP A 358 6.63 15.54 -1.37
N ARG A 359 5.44 16.05 -1.10
CA ARG A 359 4.34 15.28 -0.51
C ARG A 359 3.07 15.58 -1.26
N TYR A 360 2.29 14.57 -1.57
CA TYR A 360 0.97 14.71 -2.17
C TYR A 360 -0.05 13.95 -1.33
N GLN A 361 -1.24 14.52 -1.15
CA GLN A 361 -2.39 13.84 -0.56
C GLN A 361 -3.63 14.23 -1.34
N GLY A 362 -4.31 13.26 -1.93
CA GLY A 362 -5.46 13.53 -2.78
C GLY A 362 -5.99 12.29 -3.49
N GLU A 363 -6.68 12.54 -4.59
CA GLU A 363 -7.24 11.51 -5.45
C GLU A 363 -6.21 10.98 -6.47
N TRP A 364 -6.38 9.72 -6.82
CA TRP A 364 -5.52 8.97 -7.73
C TRP A 364 -6.37 8.22 -8.72
N LYS A 365 -5.89 8.15 -9.96
CA LYS A 365 -6.50 7.33 -11.00
C LYS A 365 -5.42 6.67 -11.86
N ALA A 366 -5.44 5.34 -11.93
CA ALA A 366 -4.51 4.55 -12.73
C ALA A 366 -3.05 5.00 -12.54
N ASN A 367 -2.61 5.04 -11.28
CA ASN A 367 -1.27 5.47 -10.85
C ASN A 367 -0.94 6.96 -10.99
N ARG A 368 -1.85 7.81 -11.47
CA ARG A 368 -1.63 9.25 -11.63
C ARG A 368 -2.44 10.05 -10.62
N ARG A 369 -1.93 11.21 -10.21
CA ARG A 369 -2.69 12.20 -9.42
C ARG A 369 -3.82 12.74 -10.29
N GLU A 370 -5.03 12.68 -9.77
CA GLU A 370 -6.27 13.03 -10.47
C GLU A 370 -7.25 13.66 -9.47
N GLY A 371 -8.18 14.51 -9.89
CA GLY A 371 -9.16 15.11 -8.97
C GLY A 371 -8.52 16.08 -7.97
N HIS A 372 -9.13 16.27 -6.79
CA HIS A 372 -8.60 17.24 -5.83
C HIS A 372 -7.49 16.68 -4.96
N GLY A 373 -6.44 17.48 -4.73
CA GLY A 373 -5.33 17.11 -3.86
C GLY A 373 -4.49 18.28 -3.39
N VAL A 374 -3.73 18.02 -2.32
CA VAL A 374 -2.77 18.95 -1.73
C VAL A 374 -1.37 18.43 -2.02
N CYS A 375 -0.52 19.25 -2.64
CA CYS A 375 0.91 19.00 -2.75
C CYS A 375 1.68 19.99 -1.89
N VAL A 376 2.63 19.50 -1.10
CA VAL A 376 3.61 20.29 -0.37
C VAL A 376 4.96 19.98 -0.99
N PHE A 377 5.59 20.98 -1.59
CA PHE A 377 6.88 20.83 -2.25
C PHE A 377 8.02 20.91 -1.23
N GLN A 378 9.21 20.47 -1.62
CA GLN A 378 10.40 20.46 -0.77
C GLN A 378 10.76 21.84 -0.20
N ASP A 379 10.49 22.93 -0.95
CA ASP A 379 10.72 24.32 -0.53
C ASP A 379 9.67 24.85 0.47
N GLY A 380 8.65 24.04 0.79
CA GLY A 380 7.55 24.38 1.69
C GLY A 380 6.37 25.05 1.01
N THR A 381 6.46 25.37 -0.28
CA THR A 381 5.31 25.85 -1.05
C THR A 381 4.23 24.78 -1.10
N LYS A 382 2.97 25.21 -1.15
CA LYS A 382 1.81 24.34 -1.13
C LYS A 382 0.91 24.68 -2.29
N TYR A 383 0.42 23.64 -2.95
CA TYR A 383 -0.66 23.73 -3.92
C TYR A 383 -1.84 22.90 -3.41
N ARG A 384 -3.04 23.49 -3.41
CA ARG A 384 -4.29 22.81 -3.10
C ARG A 384 -5.23 23.07 -4.26
N GLY A 385 -5.66 22.03 -4.96
CA GLY A 385 -6.52 22.21 -6.13
C GLY A 385 -6.73 20.94 -6.94
N GLU A 386 -7.18 21.11 -8.18
CA GLU A 386 -7.45 20.03 -9.12
C GLU A 386 -6.17 19.49 -9.81
N TRP A 387 -6.17 18.20 -10.08
CA TRP A 387 -5.12 17.45 -10.76
C TRP A 387 -5.71 16.66 -11.92
N VAL A 388 -5.03 16.68 -13.06
CA VAL A 388 -5.39 15.91 -14.25
C VAL A 388 -4.13 15.25 -14.79
N GLY A 389 -4.03 13.93 -14.66
CA GLY A 389 -2.90 13.15 -15.17
C GLY A 389 -1.53 13.67 -14.69
N ASP A 390 -1.34 13.78 -13.38
CA ASP A 390 -0.13 14.29 -12.70
C ASP A 390 0.18 15.78 -12.88
N LYS A 391 -0.66 16.52 -13.60
CA LYS A 391 -0.54 17.98 -13.73
C LYS A 391 -1.56 18.64 -12.82
N TRP A 392 -1.11 19.61 -12.02
CA TRP A 392 -2.03 20.48 -11.31
C TRP A 392 -2.68 21.47 -12.29
N VAL A 393 -3.91 21.86 -11.99
CA VAL A 393 -4.69 22.84 -12.76
C VAL A 393 -4.85 24.09 -11.90
N GLN A 394 -4.11 25.16 -12.19
CA GLN A 394 -4.34 26.44 -11.51
C GLN A 394 -5.52 27.18 -12.16
N SER A 395 -6.50 27.57 -11.34
CA SER A 395 -7.52 28.54 -11.71
C SER A 395 -6.89 29.90 -12.01
N SER A 396 -7.62 30.75 -12.74
CA SER A 396 -7.23 32.15 -12.96
C SER A 396 -6.99 32.85 -11.63
N ALA A 397 -6.14 33.87 -11.62
CA ALA A 397 -5.97 34.68 -10.43
C ALA A 397 -7.30 35.29 -9.98
N ASP A 398 -7.53 35.26 -8.67
CA ASP A 398 -8.68 35.85 -8.02
C ASP A 398 -8.36 37.31 -7.65
N PRO A 399 -9.19 38.29 -8.07
CA PRO A 399 -8.94 39.71 -7.80
C PRO A 399 -8.92 40.06 -6.30
N GLU A 400 -9.69 39.36 -5.46
CA GLU A 400 -9.83 39.66 -4.03
C GLU A 400 -8.57 39.25 -3.24
N PHE A 401 -7.99 38.10 -3.59
CA PHE A 401 -6.82 37.56 -2.87
C PHE A 401 -5.47 37.99 -3.46
N THR A 402 -5.46 38.48 -4.69
CA THR A 402 -4.26 38.97 -5.36
C THR A 402 -3.67 40.18 -4.62
N LYS A 403 -2.36 40.14 -4.33
CA LYS A 403 -1.68 41.16 -3.51
C LYS A 403 -0.88 42.11 -4.38
N VAL A 404 -1.07 43.40 -4.15
CA VAL A 404 -0.36 44.48 -4.83
C VAL A 404 0.58 45.16 -3.83
N PHE A 405 1.83 45.45 -4.21
CA PHE A 405 2.82 46.06 -3.33
C PHE A 405 3.83 46.94 -4.09
N GLY A 406 4.37 47.95 -3.43
CA GLY A 406 5.44 48.79 -3.97
C GLY A 406 5.17 50.29 -3.82
N PRO A 407 6.22 51.13 -3.95
CA PRO A 407 6.11 52.57 -3.73
C PRO A 407 5.21 53.26 -4.76
N GLY A 408 5.12 52.70 -5.98
CA GLY A 408 4.27 53.20 -7.05
C GLY A 408 2.77 53.10 -6.80
N LEU A 409 2.33 52.53 -5.68
CA LEU A 409 0.92 52.53 -5.27
C LEU A 409 0.51 53.78 -4.51
N ALA A 410 1.48 54.58 -4.04
CA ALA A 410 1.21 55.74 -3.20
C ALA A 410 1.83 57.03 -3.77
N GLN A 411 3.01 56.95 -4.39
CA GLN A 411 3.72 58.14 -4.82
C GLN A 411 4.59 57.90 -6.06
N GLY A 412 4.64 58.90 -6.93
CA GLY A 412 5.56 58.96 -8.09
C GLY A 412 6.10 60.37 -8.30
N THR A 413 6.98 60.52 -9.28
CA THR A 413 7.53 61.83 -9.71
C THR A 413 7.23 62.05 -11.17
N ALA A 414 6.75 63.24 -11.53
CA ALA A 414 6.41 63.60 -12.89
C ALA A 414 7.61 63.40 -13.85
N GLY A 415 7.39 62.67 -14.93
CA GLY A 415 8.40 62.29 -15.92
C GLY A 415 9.34 61.16 -15.50
N ALA A 416 9.24 60.63 -14.28
CA ALA A 416 10.04 59.51 -13.82
C ALA A 416 9.28 58.18 -13.89
N LYS A 417 10.00 57.11 -14.21
CA LYS A 417 9.46 55.74 -14.18
C LYS A 417 9.12 55.35 -12.74
N THR A 418 7.86 55.02 -12.52
CA THR A 418 7.35 54.57 -11.23
C THR A 418 6.93 53.10 -11.36
N VAL A 419 7.27 52.29 -10.35
CA VAL A 419 7.05 50.83 -10.40
C VAL A 419 6.36 50.29 -9.15
N PHE A 420 5.57 49.25 -9.34
CA PHE A 420 5.02 48.41 -8.28
C PHE A 420 4.90 46.96 -8.79
N GLY A 421 4.65 46.02 -7.88
CA GLY A 421 4.52 44.59 -8.18
C GLY A 421 3.15 44.04 -7.79
N ILE A 422 2.74 42.98 -8.47
CA ILE A 422 1.58 42.15 -8.16
C ILE A 422 2.07 40.72 -7.91
N GLN A 423 1.63 40.11 -6.81
CA GLN A 423 1.69 38.67 -6.58
C GLN A 423 0.27 38.12 -6.72
N ALA A 424 0.03 37.35 -7.77
CA ALA A 424 -1.27 36.77 -8.05
C ALA A 424 -1.56 35.57 -7.14
N TYR A 425 -2.81 35.48 -6.67
CA TYR A 425 -3.34 34.38 -5.85
C TYR A 425 -4.63 33.84 -6.48
N ASP A 426 -4.93 32.56 -6.29
CA ASP A 426 -6.18 31.94 -6.75
C ASP A 426 -7.34 32.07 -5.73
N GLU A 427 -8.52 31.55 -6.07
CA GLU A 427 -9.73 31.55 -5.21
C GLU A 427 -9.50 30.83 -3.85
N ASP A 428 -8.47 29.99 -3.76
CA ASP A 428 -8.09 29.22 -2.57
C ASP A 428 -6.92 29.86 -1.79
N GLN A 429 -6.53 31.10 -2.12
CA GLN A 429 -5.41 31.84 -1.52
C GLN A 429 -4.04 31.17 -1.72
N ASN A 430 -3.87 30.32 -2.72
CA ASN A 430 -2.56 29.82 -3.12
C ASN A 430 -1.88 30.82 -4.05
N LYS A 431 -0.55 30.91 -3.97
CA LYS A 431 0.21 31.69 -4.95
C LYS A 431 0.06 31.05 -6.33
N ARG A 432 -0.22 31.87 -7.34
CA ARG A 432 -0.07 31.47 -8.75
C ARG A 432 1.39 31.08 -8.97
N LEU A 433 1.61 29.96 -9.65
CA LEU A 433 2.94 29.42 -9.98
C LEU A 433 3.21 29.51 -11.49
N CYS A 434 2.25 30.05 -12.24
CA CYS A 434 2.37 30.37 -13.64
C CYS A 434 1.82 31.78 -13.91
N GLY A 435 2.34 32.41 -14.96
CA GLY A 435 1.82 33.66 -15.50
C GLY A 435 0.58 33.46 -16.38
N GLY A 436 0.27 34.47 -17.19
CA GLY A 436 -0.81 34.46 -18.18
C GLY A 436 -2.12 35.10 -17.73
N ASP A 437 -2.16 35.69 -16.52
CA ASP A 437 -3.29 36.50 -16.08
C ASP A 437 -3.23 37.89 -16.74
N ALA A 438 -4.36 38.34 -17.27
CA ALA A 438 -4.45 39.60 -18.01
C ALA A 438 -4.68 40.77 -17.05
N PHE A 439 -3.63 41.22 -16.36
CA PHE A 439 -3.68 42.44 -15.55
C PHE A 439 -3.63 43.70 -16.44
N CYS A 440 -4.48 44.66 -16.14
CA CYS A 440 -4.49 45.99 -16.74
C CYS A 440 -4.42 47.05 -15.63
N CYS A 441 -3.60 48.07 -15.84
CA CYS A 441 -3.35 49.12 -14.85
C CYS A 441 -3.45 50.49 -15.52
N THR A 442 -4.37 51.33 -15.05
CA THR A 442 -4.63 52.66 -15.62
C THR A 442 -4.71 53.68 -14.50
N LEU A 443 -4.01 54.81 -14.68
CA LEU A 443 -4.09 55.96 -13.80
C LEU A 443 -5.06 56.98 -14.41
N GLU A 444 -6.03 57.42 -13.62
CA GLU A 444 -6.97 58.49 -13.97
C GLU A 444 -6.75 59.69 -13.05
N GLY A 445 -6.83 60.91 -13.59
CA GLY A 445 -6.53 62.13 -12.84
C GLY A 445 -6.27 63.31 -13.79
N PRO A 446 -5.23 64.14 -13.53
CA PRO A 446 -4.82 65.23 -14.43
C PRO A 446 -4.56 64.80 -15.89
N ALA A 447 -4.15 63.55 -16.10
CA ALA A 447 -4.05 62.90 -17.40
C ALA A 447 -4.37 61.41 -17.26
N GLU A 448 -4.76 60.75 -18.34
CA GLU A 448 -4.90 59.28 -18.36
C GLU A 448 -3.55 58.65 -18.72
N VAL A 449 -3.09 57.67 -17.93
CA VAL A 449 -1.82 56.97 -18.17
C VAL A 449 -2.02 55.47 -18.04
N HIS A 450 -1.75 54.73 -19.11
CA HIS A 450 -1.70 53.27 -19.05
C HIS A 450 -0.32 52.80 -18.60
N ALA A 451 -0.30 51.83 -17.69
CA ALA A 451 0.94 51.21 -17.24
C ALA A 451 1.30 50.00 -18.11
N ASP A 452 2.61 49.79 -18.28
CA ASP A 452 3.16 48.57 -18.86
C ASP A 452 3.16 47.46 -17.81
N VAL A 453 2.65 46.28 -18.18
CA VAL A 453 2.64 45.09 -17.32
C VAL A 453 3.60 44.04 -17.88
N VAL A 454 4.54 43.58 -17.05
CA VAL A 454 5.49 42.53 -17.37
C VAL A 454 5.19 41.31 -16.52
N ASP A 455 4.78 40.22 -17.17
CA ASP A 455 4.58 38.91 -16.56
C ASP A 455 5.91 38.15 -16.46
N HIS A 456 6.29 37.72 -15.26
CA HIS A 456 7.49 36.94 -15.02
C HIS A 456 7.30 35.43 -15.21
N GLY A 457 6.06 34.98 -15.44
CA GLY A 457 5.73 33.58 -15.70
C GLY A 457 5.65 32.71 -14.44
N ASP A 458 5.84 33.29 -13.25
CA ASP A 458 5.85 32.62 -11.95
C ASP A 458 4.69 33.10 -11.04
N GLY A 459 3.69 33.78 -11.61
CA GLY A 459 2.59 34.39 -10.89
C GLY A 459 2.92 35.77 -10.29
N THR A 460 4.11 36.31 -10.56
CA THR A 460 4.46 37.70 -10.25
C THR A 460 4.46 38.58 -11.49
N TYR A 461 4.02 39.83 -11.31
CA TYR A 461 3.94 40.82 -12.38
C TYR A 461 4.60 42.11 -11.92
N ALA A 462 5.40 42.73 -12.79
CA ALA A 462 6.00 44.03 -12.57
C ALA A 462 5.28 45.08 -13.42
N ILE A 463 4.84 46.16 -12.79
CA ILE A 463 4.06 47.21 -13.41
C ILE A 463 4.88 48.48 -13.41
N GLN A 464 4.92 49.17 -14.55
CA GLN A 464 5.64 50.42 -14.74
C GLN A 464 4.76 51.45 -15.43
N TYR A 465 4.70 52.66 -14.89
CA TYR A 465 4.06 53.79 -15.55
C TYR A 465 4.92 55.06 -15.44
N THR A 466 4.60 56.08 -16.24
CA THR A 466 5.26 57.39 -16.22
C THR A 466 4.21 58.47 -16.42
N ALA A 467 3.84 59.17 -15.35
CA ALA A 467 2.93 60.30 -15.42
C ALA A 467 3.72 61.60 -15.68
N GLU A 468 3.28 62.42 -16.63
CA GLU A 468 3.94 63.69 -16.95
C GLU A 468 3.39 64.87 -16.15
N LEU A 469 2.14 64.80 -15.68
CA LEU A 469 1.52 65.86 -14.90
C LEU A 469 1.57 65.53 -13.40
N SER A 470 1.89 66.52 -12.57
CA SER A 470 1.83 66.37 -11.11
C SER A 470 0.39 66.53 -10.63
N GLY A 471 0.01 65.78 -9.61
CA GLY A 471 -1.31 65.86 -9.01
C GLY A 471 -1.69 64.57 -8.29
N ASP A 472 -2.93 64.51 -7.84
CA ASP A 472 -3.52 63.32 -7.25
C ASP A 472 -4.18 62.48 -8.36
N TYR A 473 -3.86 61.19 -8.40
CA TYR A 473 -4.33 60.21 -9.38
C TYR A 473 -5.00 59.03 -8.68
N GLU A 474 -5.97 58.42 -9.34
CA GLU A 474 -6.59 57.16 -8.97
C GLU A 474 -6.04 56.05 -9.86
N LEU A 475 -5.35 55.07 -9.26
CA LEU A 475 -4.79 53.92 -9.97
C LEU A 475 -5.77 52.74 -9.92
N PHE A 476 -6.33 52.42 -11.08
CA PHE A 476 -7.17 51.26 -11.32
C PHE A 476 -6.32 50.06 -11.71
N ILE A 477 -6.49 48.95 -11.00
CA ILE A 477 -5.83 47.68 -11.29
C ILE A 477 -6.96 46.67 -11.51
N THR A 478 -7.03 46.12 -12.70
CA THR A 478 -8.06 45.16 -13.10
C THR A 478 -7.45 43.87 -13.61
N ILE A 479 -8.24 42.79 -13.58
CA ILE A 479 -7.92 41.50 -14.19
C ILE A 479 -9.09 41.03 -15.05
N GLY A 480 -8.80 40.53 -16.26
CA GLY A 480 -9.83 39.93 -17.14
C GLY A 480 -10.91 40.93 -17.58
N ASP A 481 -12.18 40.63 -17.28
CA ASP A 481 -13.36 41.43 -17.64
C ASP A 481 -13.57 42.63 -16.67
N ASP A 482 -12.52 43.43 -16.45
CA ASP A 482 -12.52 44.65 -15.62
C ASP A 482 -12.80 44.44 -14.10
N GLU A 483 -12.50 43.26 -13.54
CA GLU A 483 -12.64 43.02 -12.10
C GLU A 483 -11.52 43.73 -11.31
N LEU A 484 -11.88 44.54 -10.31
CA LEU A 484 -10.93 45.32 -9.50
C LEU A 484 -10.12 44.43 -8.57
N VAL A 485 -8.81 44.65 -8.55
CA VAL A 485 -7.84 43.86 -7.77
C VAL A 485 -7.52 44.56 -6.44
N GLY A 486 -7.59 43.81 -5.35
CA GLY A 486 -7.22 44.28 -4.02
C GLY A 486 -8.02 45.50 -3.56
N SER A 487 -7.33 46.59 -3.22
CA SER A 487 -7.96 47.84 -2.74
C SER A 487 -8.13 48.88 -3.84
N SER A 488 -8.07 48.47 -5.11
CA SER A 488 -8.25 49.38 -6.23
C SER A 488 -9.62 50.09 -6.15
N PRO A 489 -9.70 51.41 -6.38
CA PRO A 489 -8.61 52.31 -6.82
C PRO A 489 -7.63 52.72 -5.70
N TYR A 490 -6.34 52.77 -6.04
CA TYR A 490 -5.28 53.26 -5.15
C TYR A 490 -5.05 54.76 -5.36
N GLN A 491 -4.91 55.51 -4.27
CA GLN A 491 -4.62 56.95 -4.31
C GLN A 491 -3.12 57.18 -4.49
N VAL A 492 -2.73 57.69 -5.66
CA VAL A 492 -1.33 57.91 -6.05
C VAL A 492 -1.05 59.39 -6.18
N LYS A 493 -0.08 59.89 -5.41
CA LYS A 493 0.37 61.28 -5.51
C LYS A 493 1.59 61.42 -6.42
N ILE A 494 1.42 62.08 -7.57
CA ILE A 494 2.53 62.40 -8.46
C ILE A 494 3.10 63.75 -8.10
N LEU A 495 4.31 63.76 -7.53
CA LEU A 495 5.03 64.98 -7.22
C LEU A 495 5.65 65.60 -8.49
N PRO A 496 5.77 66.93 -8.55
CA PRO A 496 6.48 67.60 -9.64
C PRO A 496 7.96 67.15 -9.70
N GLY A 497 8.53 67.15 -10.89
CA GLY A 497 9.94 66.87 -11.11
C GLY A 497 10.85 67.99 -10.59
N LYS A 498 12.16 67.83 -10.82
CA LYS A 498 13.13 68.89 -10.49
C LYS A 498 12.83 70.17 -11.31
N PRO A 499 12.92 71.37 -10.71
CA PRO A 499 12.70 72.62 -11.44
C PRO A 499 13.63 72.74 -12.66
N CYS A 500 13.06 73.09 -13.81
CA CYS A 500 13.75 73.35 -15.06
C CYS A 500 13.74 74.86 -15.36
N PRO A 501 14.88 75.58 -15.28
CA PRO A 501 14.92 77.03 -15.48
C PRO A 501 14.29 77.52 -16.78
N LYS A 502 14.37 76.71 -17.86
CA LYS A 502 13.79 77.02 -19.18
C LYS A 502 12.26 76.94 -19.23
N ARG A 503 11.63 76.27 -18.27
CA ARG A 503 10.18 76.09 -18.18
C ARG A 503 9.55 76.98 -17.11
N CYS A 504 10.33 77.51 -16.18
CA CYS A 504 9.88 78.48 -15.18
C CYS A 504 9.29 79.73 -15.84
N THR A 505 8.22 80.26 -15.24
CA THR A 505 7.51 81.45 -15.69
C THR A 505 7.74 82.62 -14.75
N VAL A 506 7.77 83.84 -15.27
CA VAL A 506 8.00 85.06 -14.48
C VAL A 506 6.82 86.00 -14.69
N SER A 507 6.26 86.52 -13.60
CA SER A 507 5.08 87.40 -13.61
C SER A 507 5.16 88.45 -12.51
N GLY A 508 4.47 89.58 -12.66
CA GLY A 508 4.42 90.65 -11.66
C GLY A 508 4.71 92.03 -12.26
N SER A 509 4.05 93.05 -11.73
CA SER A 509 4.20 94.44 -12.20
C SER A 509 5.61 94.97 -12.00
N GLY A 510 6.32 94.49 -10.96
CA GLY A 510 7.71 94.80 -10.68
C GLY A 510 8.72 94.33 -11.74
N LEU A 511 8.30 93.71 -12.84
CA LEU A 511 9.18 93.44 -14.00
C LEU A 511 9.23 94.60 -15.01
N ARG A 512 8.23 95.50 -14.99
CA ARG A 512 8.04 96.54 -16.02
C ARG A 512 7.95 97.94 -15.43
N SER A 513 7.34 98.11 -14.26
CA SER A 513 7.14 99.40 -13.62
C SER A 513 7.39 99.33 -12.11
N ALA A 514 8.13 100.31 -11.56
CA ALA A 514 8.31 100.49 -10.13
C ALA A 514 8.29 101.97 -9.75
N ARG A 515 8.18 102.29 -8.45
CA ARG A 515 8.22 103.67 -7.95
C ARG A 515 9.42 103.87 -7.04
N ALA A 516 10.11 105.00 -7.19
CA ALA A 516 11.26 105.32 -6.37
C ALA A 516 10.90 105.37 -4.87
N GLY A 517 11.60 104.58 -4.04
CA GLY A 517 11.39 104.45 -2.60
C GLY A 517 10.26 103.51 -2.18
N VAL A 518 9.59 102.81 -3.10
CA VAL A 518 8.51 101.85 -2.82
C VAL A 518 8.97 100.43 -3.15
N VAL A 519 8.73 99.48 -2.24
CA VAL A 519 9.00 98.06 -2.48
C VAL A 519 8.17 97.61 -3.68
N SER A 520 8.86 97.08 -4.69
CA SER A 520 8.24 96.49 -5.88
C SER A 520 8.57 94.99 -5.90
N GLU A 521 7.61 94.18 -6.33
CA GLU A 521 7.75 92.73 -6.31
C GLU A 521 7.37 92.08 -7.65
N PHE A 522 8.00 90.94 -7.92
CA PHE A 522 7.62 90.01 -8.97
C PHE A 522 7.81 88.57 -8.49
N TYR A 523 7.23 87.64 -9.24
CA TYR A 523 7.11 86.23 -8.90
C TYR A 523 7.74 85.37 -9.99
N VAL A 524 8.51 84.36 -9.58
CA VAL A 524 9.01 83.31 -10.48
C VAL A 524 8.35 81.99 -10.08
N GLU A 525 7.52 81.44 -10.94
CA GLU A 525 6.94 80.10 -10.74
C GLU A 525 7.98 79.06 -11.15
N ALA A 526 8.40 78.22 -10.19
CA ALA A 526 9.30 77.11 -10.45
C ALA A 526 8.52 76.00 -11.15
N ARG A 527 8.91 75.65 -12.38
CA ARG A 527 8.26 74.59 -13.15
C ARG A 527 9.24 73.49 -13.53
N ASP A 528 8.79 72.25 -13.55
CA ASP A 528 9.59 71.11 -14.02
C ASP A 528 9.69 71.04 -15.55
N GLU A 529 10.34 70.00 -16.08
CA GLU A 529 10.49 69.77 -17.53
C GLU A 529 9.14 69.66 -18.27
N HIS A 530 8.10 69.18 -17.59
CA HIS A 530 6.73 68.99 -18.07
C HIS A 530 5.80 70.17 -17.74
N LYS A 531 6.36 71.28 -17.25
CA LYS A 531 5.65 72.53 -16.88
C LYS A 531 4.76 72.45 -15.64
N ASN A 532 4.92 71.43 -14.82
CA ASN A 532 4.22 71.32 -13.54
C ASN A 532 4.78 72.33 -12.54
N LEU A 533 3.91 72.94 -11.73
CA LEU A 533 4.34 73.83 -10.65
C LEU A 533 4.99 73.00 -9.54
N CYS A 534 6.20 73.38 -9.12
CA CYS A 534 6.96 72.67 -8.08
C CYS A 534 6.42 72.99 -6.67
N VAL A 535 5.19 72.57 -6.36
CA VAL A 535 4.48 72.81 -5.08
C VAL A 535 4.90 71.79 -4.00
N GLY A 536 4.93 72.20 -2.73
CA GLY A 536 4.98 71.29 -1.57
C GLY A 536 6.35 71.14 -0.88
N SER A 537 7.43 71.58 -1.53
CA SER A 537 8.74 71.78 -0.91
C SER A 537 9.34 73.07 -1.47
N ALA A 538 10.13 73.80 -0.67
CA ALA A 538 10.81 75.00 -1.17
C ALA A 538 11.58 74.62 -2.44
N PRO A 539 11.34 75.28 -3.59
CA PRO A 539 11.87 74.79 -4.86
C PRO A 539 13.39 74.68 -4.78
N ASP A 540 13.95 73.49 -5.04
CA ASP A 540 15.39 73.21 -5.01
C ASP A 540 16.08 73.81 -6.26
N MET A 541 16.01 75.14 -6.36
CA MET A 541 16.54 75.94 -7.45
C MET A 541 17.14 77.22 -6.86
N LYS A 542 18.43 77.47 -7.14
CA LYS A 542 19.10 78.70 -6.72
C LYS A 542 18.82 79.82 -7.73
N LEU A 543 17.92 80.73 -7.37
CA LEU A 543 17.57 81.87 -8.19
C LEU A 543 18.56 83.03 -7.99
N GLY A 544 19.14 83.53 -9.08
CA GLY A 544 19.95 84.73 -9.13
C GLY A 544 19.20 85.86 -9.83
N VAL A 545 18.95 86.95 -9.11
CA VAL A 545 18.30 88.16 -9.63
C VAL A 545 19.32 89.30 -9.61
N SER A 546 19.55 89.91 -10.78
CA SER A 546 20.45 91.06 -10.95
C SER A 546 19.68 92.23 -11.54
N ILE A 547 19.60 93.35 -10.81
CA ILE A 547 18.91 94.57 -11.25
C ILE A 547 19.95 95.67 -11.40
N THR A 548 20.20 96.13 -12.63
CA THR A 548 21.29 97.08 -12.92
C THR A 548 20.82 98.28 -13.74
N SER A 549 21.37 99.45 -13.46
CA SER A 549 21.26 100.65 -14.29
C SER A 549 22.61 101.34 -14.44
N ALA A 550 22.66 102.43 -15.21
CA ALA A 550 23.86 103.25 -15.34
C ALA A 550 24.32 103.88 -14.01
N ALA A 551 23.45 103.93 -12.99
CA ALA A 551 23.73 104.53 -11.69
C ALA A 551 24.18 103.53 -10.61
N GLY A 552 24.04 102.21 -10.87
CA GLY A 552 24.42 101.16 -9.91
C GLY A 552 23.52 99.92 -9.97
N ALA A 553 23.80 98.95 -9.11
CA ALA A 553 23.01 97.74 -8.94
C ALA A 553 22.06 97.87 -7.73
N ILE A 554 20.87 97.26 -7.83
CA ILE A 554 19.94 97.11 -6.72
C ILE A 554 19.98 95.65 -6.27
N GLU A 555 20.14 95.43 -4.97
CA GLU A 555 19.99 94.10 -4.38
C GLU A 555 18.51 93.73 -4.32
N ALA A 556 18.18 92.55 -4.82
CA ALA A 556 16.86 91.97 -4.72
C ALA A 556 16.87 90.87 -3.67
N ASP A 557 15.86 90.89 -2.80
CA ASP A 557 15.61 89.82 -1.85
C ASP A 557 14.73 88.74 -2.49
N VAL A 558 15.10 87.47 -2.31
CA VAL A 558 14.47 86.33 -2.98
C VAL A 558 14.01 85.32 -1.93
N GLU A 559 12.70 85.23 -1.76
CA GLU A 559 12.06 84.35 -0.80
C GLU A 559 11.36 83.17 -1.52
N PRO A 560 11.80 81.92 -1.34
CA PRO A 560 11.06 80.76 -1.83
C PRO A 560 9.79 80.54 -1.00
N ARG A 561 8.66 80.27 -1.67
CA ARG A 561 7.37 79.97 -1.04
C ARG A 561 7.01 78.49 -1.22
N GLN A 562 6.21 77.96 -0.29
CA GLN A 562 5.75 76.56 -0.31
C GLN A 562 4.73 76.28 -1.44
N ASP A 563 4.20 77.33 -2.06
CA ASP A 563 3.30 77.28 -3.23
C ASP A 563 4.04 77.06 -4.56
N GLY A 564 5.36 76.84 -4.53
CA GLY A 564 6.18 76.62 -5.73
C GLY A 564 6.63 77.90 -6.44
N THR A 565 6.44 79.06 -5.82
CA THR A 565 6.86 80.37 -6.36
C THR A 565 8.03 80.96 -5.58
N PHE A 566 8.86 81.76 -6.26
CA PHE A 566 9.83 82.65 -5.62
C PHE A 566 9.29 84.07 -5.65
N ARG A 567 9.19 84.71 -4.49
CA ARG A 567 8.90 86.14 -4.36
C ARG A 567 10.20 86.91 -4.43
N CYS A 568 10.34 87.77 -5.44
CA CYS A 568 11.49 88.65 -5.60
C CYS A 568 11.06 90.07 -5.28
N SER A 569 11.66 90.69 -4.28
CA SER A 569 11.34 92.06 -3.86
C SER A 569 12.57 92.96 -3.91
N TYR A 570 12.39 94.20 -4.34
CA TYR A 570 13.46 95.19 -4.40
C TYR A 570 12.90 96.61 -4.22
N THR A 571 13.75 97.55 -3.81
CA THR A 571 13.36 98.96 -3.62
C THR A 571 14.27 99.86 -4.44
N PRO A 572 13.82 100.40 -5.59
CA PRO A 572 14.63 101.31 -6.37
C PRO A 572 14.69 102.69 -5.70
N VAL A 573 15.88 103.27 -5.54
CA VAL A 573 16.06 104.58 -4.87
C VAL A 573 16.10 105.73 -5.89
N GLN A 574 16.44 105.43 -7.15
CA GLN A 574 16.58 106.42 -8.22
C GLN A 574 15.60 106.14 -9.36
N ILE A 575 15.13 107.20 -9.99
CA ILE A 575 14.31 107.12 -11.21
C ILE A 575 15.17 106.74 -12.41
N GLY A 576 14.60 106.02 -13.38
CA GLY A 576 15.29 105.66 -14.61
C GLY A 576 14.96 104.25 -15.10
N PHE A 577 15.66 103.84 -16.15
CA PHE A 577 15.53 102.52 -16.76
C PHE A 577 16.54 101.53 -16.16
N TYR A 578 16.04 100.38 -15.73
CA TYR A 578 16.82 99.28 -15.16
C TYR A 578 16.67 98.02 -16.01
N ARG A 579 17.72 97.21 -16.03
CA ARG A 579 17.75 95.86 -16.63
C ARG A 579 17.64 94.84 -15.51
N ILE A 580 16.60 94.00 -15.55
CA ILE A 580 16.42 92.88 -14.62
C ILE A 580 16.84 91.60 -15.34
N GLU A 581 17.86 90.92 -14.81
CA GLU A 581 18.25 89.58 -15.22
C GLU A 581 17.89 88.56 -14.16
N ILE A 582 17.17 87.52 -14.58
CA ILE A 582 16.75 86.41 -13.73
C ILE A 582 17.37 85.14 -14.30
N SER A 583 18.14 84.44 -13.47
CA SER A 583 18.90 83.26 -13.87
C SER A 583 18.89 82.19 -12.78
N SER A 584 19.14 80.94 -13.17
CA SER A 584 19.52 79.86 -12.25
C SER A 584 20.78 79.20 -12.78
N GLY A 585 21.91 79.40 -12.09
CA GLY A 585 23.22 78.98 -12.57
C GLY A 585 23.65 79.74 -13.83
N ARG A 586 23.65 79.07 -15.00
CA ARG A 586 24.00 79.66 -16.31
C ARG A 586 22.78 79.89 -17.21
N ASP A 587 21.61 79.39 -16.83
CA ASP A 587 20.39 79.48 -17.65
C ASP A 587 19.57 80.71 -17.25
N LEU A 588 19.13 81.48 -18.27
CA LEU A 588 18.20 82.60 -18.09
C LEU A 588 16.76 82.09 -17.99
N ILE A 589 15.95 82.73 -17.13
CA ILE A 589 14.56 82.32 -16.84
C ILE A 589 13.58 83.26 -17.54
N GLY A 590 12.56 82.68 -18.18
CA GLY A 590 11.53 83.40 -18.93
C GLY A 590 12.12 84.19 -20.12
N SER A 591 11.72 85.46 -20.27
CA SER A 591 12.22 86.39 -21.29
C SER A 591 13.37 87.27 -20.80
N SER A 592 14.06 86.90 -19.72
CA SER A 592 15.19 87.65 -19.18
C SER A 592 16.23 87.92 -20.29
N PRO A 593 16.76 89.15 -20.42
CA PRO A 593 16.57 90.31 -19.53
C PRO A 593 15.24 91.06 -19.73
N TYR A 594 14.66 91.57 -18.65
CA TYR A 594 13.48 92.45 -18.65
C TYR A 594 13.89 93.93 -18.50
N SER A 595 13.05 94.83 -19.03
CA SER A 595 13.21 96.28 -18.91
C SER A 595 12.23 96.84 -17.88
N LEU A 596 12.76 97.51 -16.86
CA LEU A 596 12.02 98.14 -15.77
C LEU A 596 12.11 99.66 -15.87
N GLU A 597 10.97 100.35 -15.80
CA GLU A 597 10.89 101.81 -15.68
C GLU A 597 10.55 102.21 -14.23
N VAL A 598 11.37 103.06 -13.62
CA VAL A 598 11.14 103.57 -12.26
C VAL A 598 10.67 105.02 -12.31
N GLU A 599 9.42 105.23 -11.87
CA GLU A 599 8.72 106.53 -11.90
C GLU A 599 8.70 107.22 -10.52
N VAL A 600 8.28 108.50 -10.52
CA VAL A 600 8.23 109.35 -9.32
C VAL A 600 7.15 108.88 -8.36
N SER A 601 7.52 108.79 -7.08
CA SER A 601 6.60 108.57 -5.96
C SER A 601 5.66 109.79 -5.79
N SER A 602 4.47 109.74 -6.41
CA SER A 602 3.38 110.68 -6.10
C SER A 602 2.66 110.21 -4.85
N ARG A 603 2.69 111.05 -3.80
CA ARG A 603 2.16 110.79 -2.46
C ARG A 603 0.67 111.14 -2.40
N GLU A 604 -0.23 110.15 -2.36
CA GLU A 604 -1.62 110.25 -1.86
C GLU A 604 -2.17 108.82 -1.64
N LYS A 605 -2.27 108.39 -0.38
CA LYS A 605 -3.45 108.30 0.50
C LYS A 605 -4.19 106.95 0.41
N ALA A 606 -4.02 106.19 1.48
CA ALA A 606 -4.69 104.93 1.77
C ALA A 606 -6.12 105.16 2.30
N GLU A 607 -7.04 104.29 1.91
CA GLU A 607 -8.32 104.05 2.59
C GLU A 607 -8.49 102.54 2.80
N GLU A 608 -8.69 102.16 4.06
CA GLU A 608 -9.29 100.94 4.62
C GLU A 608 -10.13 101.42 5.84
N PRO A 609 -11.03 100.64 6.48
CA PRO A 609 -11.54 99.29 6.19
C PRO A 609 -13.09 99.20 6.29
N VAL A 610 -13.67 98.02 6.03
CA VAL A 610 -15.03 97.66 6.49
C VAL A 610 -14.92 96.45 7.42
N PRO A 611 -15.21 96.59 8.73
CA PRO A 611 -15.28 95.47 9.66
C PRO A 611 -16.71 94.92 9.73
N ASP A 612 -16.85 93.59 9.74
CA ASP A 612 -18.07 92.96 10.27
C ASP A 612 -17.74 92.22 11.56
N VAL A 613 -18.59 92.51 12.54
CA VAL A 613 -18.48 92.24 13.96
C VAL A 613 -19.45 91.11 14.27
N ILE A 614 -19.26 90.46 15.41
CA ILE A 614 -20.26 89.63 16.12
C ILE A 614 -20.32 88.19 15.58
N ALA A 615 -19.32 87.38 15.88
CA ALA A 615 -19.36 86.55 17.09
C ALA A 615 -20.53 86.86 18.06
N LYS A 616 -21.33 85.81 18.27
CA LYS A 616 -21.89 85.39 19.58
C LYS A 616 -23.39 85.62 19.72
N TRP A 617 -23.96 84.74 20.56
CA TRP A 617 -25.34 84.64 21.02
C TRP A 617 -26.27 83.90 20.03
N GLY A 618 -26.53 82.60 20.19
CA GLY A 618 -26.57 81.84 21.44
C GLY A 618 -27.69 82.39 22.32
N SER A 619 -28.62 81.52 22.72
CA SER A 619 -29.86 81.84 23.46
C SER A 619 -30.90 82.45 22.51
N ILE A 620 -31.94 81.72 22.09
CA ILE A 620 -33.17 81.40 22.83
C ILE A 620 -33.88 80.44 21.85
N ALA A 621 -34.38 79.25 22.14
CA ALA A 621 -34.92 78.57 23.30
C ALA A 621 -34.93 77.08 22.87
N GLN A 622 -34.42 76.09 23.60
CA GLN A 622 -34.71 75.73 24.97
C GLN A 622 -36.21 75.84 25.31
N ALA A 623 -36.93 74.74 25.08
CA ALA A 623 -38.01 74.29 25.95
C ALA A 623 -38.24 72.81 25.62
N GLU A 624 -37.51 71.91 26.28
CA GLU A 624 -37.91 71.30 27.57
C GLU A 624 -39.07 70.31 27.36
N TYR A 625 -39.01 69.06 27.77
CA TYR A 625 -38.77 68.55 29.14
C TYR A 625 -38.08 67.17 29.03
N ALA A 626 -36.92 66.96 29.66
CA ALA A 626 -36.76 66.53 31.07
C ALA A 626 -37.39 65.14 31.31
N ALA A 627 -36.72 64.13 31.84
CA ALA A 627 -35.97 64.04 33.10
C ALA A 627 -35.57 62.53 33.19
N ASP A 628 -34.54 62.01 33.82
CA ASP A 628 -33.57 62.40 34.86
C ASP A 628 -32.32 61.52 34.60
N GLY A 629 -31.09 61.99 34.68
CA GLY A 629 -30.33 62.21 35.93
C GLY A 629 -29.05 61.35 35.84
N ASP A 630 -27.89 61.95 35.55
CA ASP A 630 -26.82 62.32 36.51
C ASP A 630 -26.06 61.07 37.03
N SER A 631 -24.73 60.89 37.02
CA SER A 631 -23.59 61.80 36.97
C SER A 631 -22.30 60.99 36.64
N ASP A 632 -21.37 61.62 35.91
CA ASP A 632 -19.90 61.56 36.01
C ASP A 632 -19.06 60.26 35.87
N GLY A 633 -18.17 60.25 34.86
CA GLY A 633 -16.73 60.07 35.14
C GLY A 633 -15.85 59.21 34.19
N TRP A 634 -15.17 59.87 33.24
CA TRP A 634 -13.82 59.63 32.68
C TRP A 634 -13.40 58.27 32.06
N ASP A 635 -12.96 58.40 30.80
CA ASP A 635 -11.97 57.61 30.04
C ASP A 635 -12.23 56.14 29.69
N SER A 636 -11.65 55.76 28.55
CA SER A 636 -11.50 54.44 27.92
C SER A 636 -12.62 53.88 27.03
N GLU A 637 -12.19 53.58 25.80
CA GLU A 637 -12.67 52.64 24.76
C GLU A 637 -13.79 51.66 25.14
N PRO A 638 -14.74 51.35 24.22
CA PRO A 638 -15.51 50.13 24.35
C PRO A 638 -14.70 48.95 23.78
N GLU A 639 -14.14 48.17 24.69
CA GLU A 639 -13.77 46.78 24.47
C GLU A 639 -14.97 46.03 23.86
N GLU A 640 -14.81 45.56 22.62
CA GLU A 640 -15.69 44.54 22.07
C GLU A 640 -15.55 43.28 22.93
N LYS A 641 -16.67 42.85 23.48
CA LYS A 641 -16.78 41.68 24.34
C LYS A 641 -16.28 40.45 23.60
N GLU A 642 -15.19 39.89 24.11
CA GLU A 642 -14.70 38.54 23.79
C GLU A 642 -15.90 37.58 23.84
N THR A 643 -16.25 37.05 22.66
CA THR A 643 -17.35 36.09 22.51
C THR A 643 -17.04 34.82 23.31
N ALA A 644 -18.08 34.05 23.66
CA ALA A 644 -17.90 32.80 24.40
C ALA A 644 -16.97 31.80 23.69
N GLU A 645 -16.76 31.97 22.38
CA GLU A 645 -15.85 31.19 21.54
C GLU A 645 -14.39 31.68 21.63
N GLU A 646 -14.14 32.99 21.72
CA GLU A 646 -12.79 33.55 21.87
C GLU A 646 -12.17 33.25 23.24
N LYS A 647 -13.00 33.24 24.30
CA LYS A 647 -12.56 32.85 25.65
C LYS A 647 -12.15 31.37 25.75
N TYR A 648 -12.79 30.49 24.96
CA TYR A 648 -12.50 29.04 24.96
C TYR A 648 -11.15 28.72 24.31
N VAL A 649 -10.80 29.42 23.23
CA VAL A 649 -9.54 29.22 22.50
C VAL A 649 -8.32 29.71 23.29
N ARG A 650 -8.48 30.76 24.10
CA ARG A 650 -7.42 31.31 24.96
C ARG A 650 -7.13 30.45 26.19
N GLU A 651 -8.14 29.78 26.75
CA GLU A 651 -7.99 28.98 27.97
C GLU A 651 -7.54 27.52 27.69
N HIS A 652 -7.53 27.06 26.43
CA HIS A 652 -7.18 25.68 26.03
C HIS A 652 -6.16 25.61 24.87
N PRO A 653 -4.91 26.11 25.03
CA PRO A 653 -3.89 26.10 23.98
C PRO A 653 -3.34 24.70 23.62
N ASP A 654 -3.74 23.66 24.34
CA ASP A 654 -3.29 22.27 24.17
C ASP A 654 -4.40 21.31 23.67
N VAL A 655 -5.55 21.82 23.22
CA VAL A 655 -6.62 20.97 22.67
C VAL A 655 -6.40 20.76 21.18
N ALA A 656 -6.10 19.50 20.85
CA ALA A 656 -5.78 19.02 19.51
C ALA A 656 -6.84 19.40 18.46
N VAL A 657 -6.31 19.81 17.30
CA VAL A 657 -6.98 19.80 16.00
C VAL A 657 -7.81 18.54 15.86
N VAL A 658 -9.09 18.73 15.56
CA VAL A 658 -10.14 17.72 15.45
C VAL A 658 -9.67 16.49 14.65
N ASP A 659 -9.45 15.39 15.36
CA ASP A 659 -9.41 14.02 14.82
C ASP A 659 -10.85 13.54 14.61
N ASN A 660 -11.50 13.92 13.50
CA ASN A 660 -12.57 13.09 12.96
C ASN A 660 -12.80 13.31 11.46
N LEU A 661 -12.59 12.22 10.74
CA LEU A 661 -12.57 12.10 9.28
C LEU A 661 -13.93 12.36 8.61
N GLU A 662 -15.01 12.62 9.33
CA GLU A 662 -16.38 12.69 8.77
C GLU A 662 -16.86 14.12 8.44
N ASP A 663 -16.25 15.18 9.00
CA ASP A 663 -16.77 16.54 8.83
C ASP A 663 -16.13 17.34 7.68
N MET A 664 -14.92 16.99 7.22
CA MET A 664 -14.35 17.56 5.97
C MET A 664 -15.13 17.17 4.70
N TRP A 665 -15.85 16.05 4.74
CA TRP A 665 -16.58 15.51 3.59
C TRP A 665 -17.93 16.21 3.40
N LYS A 666 -18.54 16.72 4.47
CA LYS A 666 -19.75 17.54 4.40
C LYS A 666 -19.47 18.89 3.77
N VAL A 667 -18.31 19.49 4.06
CA VAL A 667 -17.90 20.78 3.48
C VAL A 667 -17.66 20.67 1.98
N GLY A 668 -16.94 19.63 1.51
CA GLY A 668 -16.72 19.41 0.07
C GLY A 668 -18.01 19.11 -0.71
N ARG A 669 -18.94 18.34 -0.12
CA ARG A 669 -20.26 18.09 -0.73
C ARG A 669 -21.11 19.35 -0.79
N TYR A 670 -21.11 20.14 0.29
CA TYR A 670 -21.84 21.40 0.37
C TYR A 670 -21.28 22.46 -0.59
N GLN A 671 -19.96 22.51 -0.79
CA GLN A 671 -19.31 23.38 -1.78
C GLN A 671 -19.62 22.95 -3.21
N ALA A 672 -19.60 21.65 -3.52
CA ALA A 672 -20.00 21.12 -4.83
C ALA A 672 -21.49 21.36 -5.13
N GLU A 673 -22.38 21.17 -4.15
CA GLU A 673 -23.80 21.47 -4.27
C GLU A 673 -24.06 22.98 -4.44
N LYS A 674 -23.32 23.84 -3.72
CA LYS A 674 -23.39 25.30 -3.86
C LYS A 674 -22.92 25.77 -5.24
N LYS A 675 -21.76 25.29 -5.73
CA LYS A 675 -21.23 25.63 -7.06
C LYS A 675 -22.15 25.12 -8.18
N ALA A 676 -22.80 23.96 -8.00
CA ALA A 676 -23.82 23.44 -8.92
C ALA A 676 -25.12 24.26 -8.92
N LEU A 677 -25.54 24.77 -7.76
CA LEU A 677 -26.71 25.64 -7.62
C LEU A 677 -26.46 27.00 -8.29
N GLU A 678 -25.30 27.61 -8.04
CA GLU A 678 -24.87 28.88 -8.64
C GLU A 678 -24.74 28.76 -10.17
N ARG A 679 -24.22 27.63 -10.67
CA ARG A 679 -24.18 27.35 -12.12
C ARG A 679 -25.57 27.25 -12.73
N LYS A 680 -26.51 26.54 -12.09
CA LYS A 680 -27.91 26.50 -12.54
C LYS A 680 -28.57 27.87 -12.51
N GLU A 681 -28.24 28.71 -11.54
CA GLU A 681 -28.82 30.04 -11.42
C GLU A 681 -28.24 31.03 -12.44
N LYS A 682 -26.93 30.95 -12.74
CA LYS A 682 -26.30 31.64 -13.87
C LYS A 682 -26.91 31.21 -15.21
N GLU A 683 -27.11 29.91 -15.43
CA GLU A 683 -27.76 29.40 -16.65
C GLU A 683 -29.21 29.89 -16.79
N ARG A 684 -29.97 29.95 -15.69
CA ARG A 684 -31.33 30.53 -15.68
C ARG A 684 -31.32 32.01 -16.03
N ARG A 685 -30.45 32.82 -15.41
CA ARG A 685 -30.32 34.26 -15.72
C ARG A 685 -29.92 34.49 -17.18
N LEU A 686 -29.01 33.67 -17.72
CA LEU A 686 -28.58 33.76 -19.11
C LEU A 686 -29.73 33.42 -20.08
N ALA A 687 -30.55 32.42 -19.75
CA ALA A 687 -31.73 32.07 -20.54
C ALA A 687 -32.80 33.18 -20.53
N GLU A 688 -33.04 33.82 -19.39
CA GLU A 688 -33.95 34.96 -19.25
C GLU A 688 -33.47 36.19 -20.05
N LEU A 689 -32.16 36.46 -20.04
CA LEU A 689 -31.52 37.50 -20.85
C LEU A 689 -31.67 37.23 -22.35
N ARG A 690 -31.45 35.99 -22.78
CA ARG A 690 -31.66 35.58 -24.19
C ARG A 690 -33.12 35.76 -24.62
N GLN A 691 -34.08 35.37 -23.80
CA GLN A 691 -35.50 35.61 -24.08
C GLN A 691 -35.85 37.10 -24.16
N ARG A 692 -35.31 37.93 -23.26
CA ARG A 692 -35.52 39.39 -23.31
C ARG A 692 -34.91 40.02 -24.55
N LEU A 693 -33.73 39.57 -24.98
CA LEU A 693 -33.06 40.01 -26.21
C LEU A 693 -33.85 39.60 -27.45
N GLU A 694 -34.34 38.36 -27.54
CA GLU A 694 -35.20 37.91 -28.64
C GLU A 694 -36.52 38.69 -28.70
N LYS A 695 -37.13 39.02 -27.55
CA LYS A 695 -38.36 39.80 -27.48
C LYS A 695 -38.14 41.27 -27.89
N LYS A 696 -36.98 41.85 -27.55
CA LYS A 696 -36.57 43.17 -28.04
C LYS A 696 -36.30 43.15 -29.56
N TYR A 697 -35.66 42.10 -30.06
CA TYR A 697 -35.36 41.96 -31.48
C TYR A 697 -36.63 41.81 -32.33
N LYS A 698 -37.63 41.03 -31.84
CA LYS A 698 -38.94 40.89 -32.50
C LYS A 698 -39.86 42.11 -32.41
N ASN A 699 -39.60 43.05 -31.51
CA ASN A 699 -40.36 44.30 -31.42
C ASN A 699 -39.71 45.46 -32.23
N ASN A 700 -38.48 45.27 -32.71
CA ASN A 700 -37.74 46.23 -33.54
C ASN A 700 -37.70 45.84 -35.03
N VAL A 701 -38.34 44.72 -35.41
CA VAL A 701 -38.67 44.30 -36.78
C VAL A 701 -40.18 44.37 -36.92
#